data_AF-D7AW08-F1
#
_entry.id   AF-D7AW08-F1
#
_cell.length_a   1.000
_cell.length_b   1.000
_cell.length_c   1.000
_cell.angle_alpha   90.00
_cell.angle_beta   90.00
_cell.angle_gamma   90.00
#
_symmetry.space_group_name_H-M   'P 1'
#
loop_
_entity.id
_entity.type
_entity.pdbx_description
1 polymer ?
#
loop_
_entity_poly.entity_id
_entity_poly.type
_entity_poly.pdbx_seq_one_letter_code
_entity_poly.pdbx_strand_id
1 'polypeptide(L)'
;MHEHPTVRVFRTERQRARTGEWLADHRLVVGFEPGGAVPLAQLGWRDLDGAEAVVGFEPGMTAFTGTRTTADGASHAWRGRLVERLTDRPVHRFGVEGADGEEELRLLIEDGGSPAARVTWADREGGGGAVALRTIALEEAGSGEEVTGGVREVRAGNEHTRAGEVAANLLDDTSSKWLSWRDADWLEFTMAEPVSVRHYVLVSANDFADRDPRNWALKGSADGRTWVTLDTRSDEFFPGRHHARDFHVTDPAADTPYRHLRLEITGNCGGSEIQLNRVRFFSEGRTYEAFDGHRYTAGGAPSPYGGIAQDLPARVPATAEQWRAYLAGYSADMLRVLTEEELPGTTAEQRAASWLGCDGAPEERIAELEERLGRRLPPGYRAFLEASDGWGPASAFVYGLRSTAAVGWAADLEDECGVDESLVAGEGGPVGPLLLVSAEGDAQDWVLDAGDVSPDGEWAAYTWSSWNPGPGERHRSFADLVAAERASFEELLGAEGRPVHPEGALELLARGRRAALEGRVEEALNALRRAKEKGSGAAAYLEVVLAAFLDVRGAHHRLRGLLHRPHVVAEVGTGRIEAEAVPLYLHSAGLDTPGGAAYADRALAGAVPGLDIPSGGTERREWLASRRLPEPPAFERALDTARELAARGATDEAWAAVEGALPGWYPLEPNRIAPVVLLTDPALREVVTPARAREVAFTPRGLTSAAGEAVRRTQSAD
;
A
#
# COMPACT_ATOMS: atom_id res chain seq x y z
N MET A 1 37.80 13.87 0.18
CA MET A 1 36.93 14.80 -0.56
C MET A 1 36.35 13.96 -1.68
N HIS A 2 35.20 13.32 -1.44
CA HIS A 2 34.63 12.38 -2.40
C HIS A 2 34.04 13.19 -3.54
N GLU A 3 34.68 13.14 -4.72
CA GLU A 3 34.11 13.75 -5.92
C GLU A 3 32.82 13.01 -6.26
N HIS A 4 31.70 13.74 -6.19
CA HIS A 4 30.43 13.27 -6.71
C HIS A 4 30.54 13.08 -8.23
N PRO A 5 29.89 12.05 -8.80
CA PRO A 5 29.91 11.84 -10.24
C PRO A 5 29.35 13.05 -10.97
N THR A 6 29.94 13.39 -12.13
CA THR A 6 29.38 14.43 -12.99
C THR A 6 28.13 13.91 -13.67
N VAL A 7 26.97 14.24 -13.11
CA VAL A 7 25.66 13.95 -13.72
C VAL A 7 25.45 14.89 -14.91
N ARG A 8 25.05 14.32 -16.05
CA ARG A 8 24.83 15.04 -17.31
C ARG A 8 23.35 15.05 -17.65
N VAL A 9 22.81 16.24 -17.95
CA VAL A 9 21.42 16.40 -18.37
C VAL A 9 21.38 16.74 -19.86
N PHE A 10 20.63 15.97 -20.63
CA PHE A 10 20.45 16.15 -22.06
C PHE A 10 19.01 16.57 -22.35
N ARG A 11 18.86 17.61 -23.18
CA ARG A 11 17.60 17.84 -23.88
C ARG A 11 17.54 16.89 -25.05
N THR A 12 16.44 16.16 -25.20
CA THR A 12 16.30 15.10 -26.19
C THR A 12 15.23 15.43 -27.23
N GLU A 13 15.35 14.78 -28.38
CA GLU A 13 14.38 14.82 -29.46
C GLU A 13 14.18 13.41 -30.01
N ARG A 14 12.93 13.05 -30.32
CA ARG A 14 12.56 11.80 -30.99
C ARG A 14 12.11 12.04 -32.43
N GLN A 15 12.41 11.09 -33.30
CA GLN A 15 12.01 11.14 -34.69
C GLN A 15 10.66 10.44 -34.92
N ARG A 16 9.71 11.13 -35.54
CA ARG A 16 8.39 10.56 -35.86
C ARG A 16 8.50 9.58 -37.03
N ALA A 17 8.09 8.32 -36.82
CA ALA A 17 8.27 7.21 -37.77
C ALA A 17 7.72 7.43 -39.19
N ARG A 18 6.72 8.32 -39.39
CA ARG A 18 6.09 8.59 -40.70
C ARG A 18 6.55 9.87 -41.38
N THR A 19 6.92 10.90 -40.62
CA THR A 19 7.23 12.23 -41.17
C THR A 19 8.73 12.53 -41.14
N GLY A 20 9.51 11.79 -40.33
CA GLY A 20 10.93 12.05 -40.12
C GLY A 20 11.22 13.33 -39.31
N GLU A 21 10.18 14.01 -38.84
CA GLU A 21 10.26 15.22 -38.02
C GLU A 21 10.81 14.91 -36.64
N TRP A 22 11.68 15.79 -36.13
CA TRP A 22 12.22 15.72 -34.78
C TRP A 22 11.32 16.51 -33.83
N LEU A 23 10.80 15.85 -32.81
CA LEU A 23 9.95 16.43 -31.79
C LEU A 23 10.69 16.40 -30.45
N ALA A 24 10.47 17.40 -29.60
CA ALA A 24 11.02 17.38 -28.24
C ALA A 24 10.52 16.15 -27.47
N ASP A 25 11.39 15.59 -26.62
CA ASP A 25 11.12 14.40 -25.82
C ASP A 25 11.65 14.59 -24.39
N HIS A 26 11.39 13.62 -23.50
CA HIS A 26 11.81 13.66 -22.09
C HIS A 26 13.32 13.85 -21.95
N ARG A 27 13.73 14.70 -21.00
CA ARG A 27 15.15 14.87 -20.68
C ARG A 27 15.76 13.53 -20.28
N LEU A 28 17.00 13.32 -20.70
CA LEU A 28 17.81 12.21 -20.25
C LEU A 28 18.81 12.72 -19.21
N VAL A 29 18.74 12.20 -17.99
CA VAL A 29 19.69 12.45 -16.91
C VAL A 29 20.56 11.21 -16.74
N VAL A 30 21.88 11.37 -16.85
CA VAL A 30 22.84 10.26 -16.78
C VAL A 30 23.98 10.60 -15.82
N GLY A 31 24.10 9.81 -14.75
CA GLY A 31 25.31 9.65 -13.95
C GLY A 31 25.68 8.18 -13.94
N PHE A 32 26.83 7.81 -14.50
CA PHE A 32 27.22 6.41 -14.60
C PHE A 32 28.73 6.25 -14.46
N GLU A 33 29.16 5.56 -13.40
CA GLU A 33 30.56 5.25 -13.08
C GLU A 33 30.66 3.79 -12.60
N PRO A 34 31.10 2.85 -13.46
CA PRO A 34 31.20 1.43 -13.12
C PRO A 34 32.57 1.10 -12.49
N GLY A 35 32.81 1.57 -11.26
CA GLY A 35 34.11 1.51 -10.58
C GLY A 35 34.96 2.77 -10.72
N GLY A 36 34.45 3.79 -11.43
CA GLY A 36 35.12 5.09 -11.62
C GLY A 36 34.68 5.81 -12.90
N ALA A 37 35.23 7.00 -13.12
CA ALA A 37 34.93 7.79 -14.32
C ALA A 37 35.47 7.12 -15.59
N VAL A 38 34.58 6.70 -16.48
CA VAL A 38 34.93 6.09 -17.78
C VAL A 38 34.46 6.96 -18.95
N PRO A 39 35.23 7.04 -20.06
CA PRO A 39 34.83 7.80 -21.24
C PRO A 39 33.77 7.03 -22.04
N LEU A 40 32.52 7.00 -21.57
CA LEU A 40 31.41 6.25 -22.19
C LEU A 40 31.24 6.51 -23.69
N ALA A 41 31.38 5.47 -24.49
CA ALA A 41 31.06 5.47 -25.92
C ALA A 41 29.57 5.16 -26.14
N GLN A 42 29.03 4.22 -25.38
CA GLN A 42 27.66 3.74 -25.51
C GLN A 42 27.06 3.43 -24.13
N LEU A 43 25.77 3.67 -23.98
CA LEU A 43 24.96 3.25 -22.84
C LEU A 43 23.64 2.70 -23.37
N GLY A 44 23.22 1.55 -22.86
CA GLY A 44 21.91 0.97 -23.12
C GLY A 44 21.22 0.58 -21.82
N TRP A 45 19.90 0.64 -21.78
CA TRP A 45 19.13 0.19 -20.63
C TRP A 45 17.76 -0.36 -21.04
N ARG A 46 17.20 -1.21 -20.18
CA ARG A 46 15.81 -1.67 -20.21
C ARG A 46 15.18 -1.35 -18.86
N ASP A 47 14.00 -0.73 -18.83
CA ASP A 47 13.27 -0.44 -17.60
C ASP A 47 12.34 -1.58 -17.15
N LEU A 48 11.75 -1.45 -15.97
CA LEU A 48 10.80 -2.45 -15.41
C LEU A 48 9.54 -2.65 -16.26
N ASP A 49 9.11 -1.62 -16.99
CA ASP A 49 7.96 -1.70 -17.90
C ASP A 49 8.32 -2.35 -19.24
N GLY A 50 9.61 -2.58 -19.48
CA GLY A 50 10.14 -3.21 -20.67
C GLY A 50 10.46 -2.26 -21.83
N ALA A 51 10.42 -0.95 -21.62
CA ALA A 51 10.97 0.01 -22.56
C ALA A 51 12.50 -0.08 -22.57
N GLU A 52 13.09 0.17 -23.73
CA GLU A 52 14.53 0.04 -23.95
C GLU A 52 15.09 1.29 -24.63
N ALA A 53 16.32 1.65 -24.29
CA ALA A 53 17.05 2.66 -25.04
C ALA A 53 18.51 2.25 -25.20
N VAL A 54 19.10 2.68 -26.32
CA VAL A 54 20.53 2.53 -26.59
C VAL A 54 21.02 3.83 -27.21
N VAL A 55 22.01 4.46 -26.59
CA VAL A 55 22.59 5.73 -27.03
C VAL A 55 24.09 5.62 -27.20
N GLY A 56 24.59 6.18 -28.30
CA GLY A 56 26.02 6.39 -28.56
C GLY A 56 26.38 7.86 -28.37
N PHE A 57 27.39 8.14 -27.57
CA PHE A 57 27.83 9.49 -27.23
C PHE A 57 28.95 9.97 -28.17
N GLU A 58 28.91 11.25 -28.55
CA GLU A 58 30.06 11.93 -29.13
C GLU A 58 31.23 12.03 -28.12
N PRO A 59 32.50 12.13 -28.59
CA PRO A 59 33.62 12.40 -27.70
C PRO A 59 33.35 13.58 -26.76
N GLY A 60 33.53 13.38 -25.45
CA GLY A 60 33.21 14.39 -24.42
C GLY A 60 31.77 14.38 -23.90
N MET A 61 30.91 13.48 -24.41
CA MET A 61 29.52 13.29 -23.99
C MET A 61 28.69 14.58 -24.00
N THR A 62 28.89 15.42 -25.02
CA THR A 62 28.12 16.66 -25.23
C THR A 62 26.87 16.48 -26.09
N ALA A 63 26.79 15.36 -26.81
CA ALA A 63 25.62 14.95 -27.58
C ALA A 63 25.59 13.43 -27.71
N PHE A 64 24.43 12.89 -28.07
CA PHE A 64 24.25 11.49 -28.38
C PHE A 64 23.27 11.27 -29.53
N THR A 65 23.38 10.11 -30.17
CA THR A 65 22.37 9.56 -31.09
C THR A 65 22.08 8.12 -30.70
N GLY A 66 20.85 7.67 -30.87
CA GLY A 66 20.43 6.35 -30.41
C GLY A 66 19.05 5.95 -30.90
N THR A 67 18.53 4.91 -30.28
CA THR A 67 17.18 4.39 -30.49
C THR A 67 16.51 4.18 -29.16
N ARG A 68 15.21 4.46 -29.10
CA ARG A 68 14.35 4.16 -27.95
C ARG A 68 13.17 3.33 -28.44
N THR A 69 12.86 2.28 -27.71
CA THR A 69 11.75 1.37 -27.93
C THR A 69 10.84 1.47 -26.72
N THR A 70 9.58 1.85 -26.94
CA THR A 70 8.57 1.89 -25.87
C THR A 70 8.16 0.47 -25.46
N ALA A 71 7.50 0.33 -24.31
CA ALA A 71 7.07 -0.96 -23.76
C ALA A 71 6.16 -1.78 -24.71
N ASP A 72 5.44 -1.10 -25.61
CA ASP A 72 4.60 -1.72 -26.66
C ASP A 72 5.39 -2.18 -27.90
N GLY A 73 6.72 -2.00 -27.90
CA GLY A 73 7.63 -2.38 -28.98
C GLY A 73 7.81 -1.34 -30.07
N ALA A 74 7.25 -0.12 -29.95
CA ALA A 74 7.45 0.91 -30.96
C ALA A 74 8.83 1.58 -30.84
N SER A 75 9.69 1.40 -31.84
CA SER A 75 11.02 2.00 -31.88
C SER A 75 11.08 3.32 -32.66
N HIS A 76 11.85 4.28 -32.16
CA HIS A 76 12.13 5.55 -32.83
C HIS A 76 13.59 5.97 -32.67
N ALA A 77 14.08 6.76 -33.62
CA ALA A 77 15.40 7.39 -33.52
C ALA A 77 15.36 8.49 -32.46
N TRP A 78 16.43 8.57 -31.67
CA TRP A 78 16.52 9.45 -30.52
C TRP A 78 17.86 10.17 -30.53
N ARG A 79 17.88 11.45 -30.14
CA ARG A 79 19.12 12.24 -30.04
C ARG A 79 19.04 13.19 -28.87
N GLY A 80 20.19 13.59 -28.35
CA GLY A 80 20.22 14.59 -27.29
C GLY A 80 21.43 15.50 -27.36
N ARG A 81 21.27 16.68 -26.77
CA ARG A 81 22.34 17.67 -26.58
C ARG A 81 22.43 18.00 -25.11
N LEU A 82 23.66 18.02 -24.59
CA LEU A 82 23.95 18.37 -23.22
C LEU A 82 23.50 19.81 -22.95
N VAL A 83 22.77 20.00 -21.87
CA VAL A 83 22.31 21.33 -21.41
C VAL A 83 22.87 21.70 -20.05
N GLU A 84 23.20 20.71 -19.22
CA GLU A 84 23.63 20.94 -17.84
C GLU A 84 24.55 19.83 -17.34
N ARG A 85 25.45 20.21 -16.42
CA ARG A 85 26.29 19.28 -15.64
C ARG A 85 26.03 19.57 -14.17
N LEU A 86 25.60 18.56 -13.43
CA LEU A 86 25.30 18.63 -12.01
C LEU A 86 26.37 17.88 -11.23
N THR A 87 26.90 18.51 -10.19
CA THR A 87 27.85 17.89 -9.25
C THR A 87 27.19 17.42 -7.97
N ASP A 88 26.02 17.97 -7.61
CA ASP A 88 25.42 17.74 -6.30
C ASP A 88 24.15 16.87 -6.38
N ARG A 89 23.87 16.29 -7.56
CA ARG A 89 22.71 15.41 -7.76
C ARG A 89 23.02 14.03 -7.14
N PRO A 90 22.17 13.53 -6.22
CA PRO A 90 22.32 12.19 -5.68
C PRO A 90 22.26 11.14 -6.79
N VAL A 91 23.06 10.09 -6.63
CA VAL A 91 23.07 8.90 -7.49
C VAL A 91 22.92 7.68 -6.61
N HIS A 92 22.41 6.58 -7.15
CA HIS A 92 22.43 5.32 -6.45
C HIS A 92 23.86 4.80 -6.37
N ARG A 93 24.29 4.45 -5.16
CA ARG A 93 25.64 3.95 -4.88
C ARG A 93 25.57 2.49 -4.50
N PHE A 94 26.40 1.67 -5.13
CA PHE A 94 26.52 0.26 -4.81
C PHE A 94 27.96 -0.08 -4.47
N GLY A 95 28.19 -0.70 -3.32
CA GLY A 95 29.50 -1.27 -2.99
C GLY A 95 29.72 -2.55 -3.78
N VAL A 96 30.86 -2.67 -4.47
CA VAL A 96 31.18 -3.82 -5.33
C VAL A 96 31.73 -4.97 -4.49
N GLU A 97 31.20 -6.18 -4.68
CA GLU A 97 31.65 -7.38 -3.98
C GLU A 97 33.05 -7.84 -4.38
N GLY A 98 33.83 -8.30 -3.40
CA GLY A 98 35.17 -8.86 -3.64
C GLY A 98 36.26 -7.84 -3.97
N ALA A 99 35.95 -6.54 -3.95
CA ALA A 99 36.93 -5.45 -4.00
C ALA A 99 37.41 -5.07 -2.59
N ASP A 100 38.59 -4.45 -2.47
CA ASP A 100 39.20 -3.98 -1.19
C ASP A 100 38.44 -2.77 -0.57
N GLY A 101 37.12 -2.69 -0.76
CA GLY A 101 36.22 -1.72 -0.12
C GLY A 101 36.14 -0.34 -0.76
N GLU A 102 36.95 -0.03 -1.78
CA GLU A 102 36.94 1.30 -2.44
C GLU A 102 36.16 1.34 -3.76
N GLU A 103 35.78 0.18 -4.32
CA GLU A 103 35.14 0.14 -5.63
C GLU A 103 33.62 0.26 -5.54
N GLU A 104 33.04 1.18 -6.32
CA GLU A 104 31.60 1.46 -6.33
C GLU A 104 31.04 1.50 -7.75
N LEU A 105 29.82 0.97 -7.94
CA LEU A 105 28.97 1.38 -9.05
C LEU A 105 28.19 2.61 -8.62
N ARG A 106 28.22 3.67 -9.43
CA ARG A 106 27.35 4.83 -9.28
C ARG A 106 26.44 4.94 -10.48
N LEU A 107 25.13 4.99 -10.23
CA LEU A 107 24.11 4.90 -11.25
C LEU A 107 23.00 5.92 -11.04
N LEU A 108 22.68 6.65 -12.09
CA LEU A 108 21.50 7.46 -12.26
C LEU A 108 21.16 7.47 -13.74
N ILE A 109 20.02 6.87 -14.10
CA ILE A 109 19.47 6.92 -15.46
C ILE A 109 18.00 7.30 -15.31
N GLU A 110 17.67 8.52 -15.73
CA GLU A 110 16.28 9.00 -15.76
C GLU A 110 15.98 9.46 -17.19
N ASP A 111 15.18 8.70 -17.93
CA ASP A 111 14.68 9.05 -19.26
C ASP A 111 13.16 9.36 -19.26
N GLY A 112 12.64 9.55 -18.05
CA GLY A 112 11.22 9.64 -17.73
C GLY A 112 10.57 8.29 -17.41
N GLY A 113 11.07 7.16 -17.92
CA GLY A 113 10.44 5.85 -17.78
C GLY A 113 10.48 5.26 -16.36
N SER A 114 10.15 3.98 -16.28
CA SER A 114 10.35 3.19 -15.07
C SER A 114 11.84 3.12 -14.69
N PRO A 115 12.19 2.73 -13.45
CA PRO A 115 13.59 2.51 -13.10
C PRO A 115 14.24 1.49 -14.05
N ALA A 116 15.50 1.73 -14.40
CA ALA A 116 16.28 0.78 -15.18
C ALA A 116 16.37 -0.56 -14.44
N ALA A 117 16.00 -1.65 -15.10
CA ALA A 117 16.12 -3.03 -14.61
C ALA A 117 17.36 -3.73 -15.20
N ARG A 118 17.89 -3.22 -16.32
CA ARG A 118 19.13 -3.70 -16.94
C ARG A 118 19.88 -2.53 -17.55
N VAL A 119 21.19 -2.52 -17.41
CA VAL A 119 22.08 -1.51 -18.00
C VAL A 119 23.25 -2.21 -18.71
N THR A 120 23.58 -1.75 -19.90
CA THR A 120 24.74 -2.17 -20.68
C THR A 120 25.57 -0.94 -21.03
N TRP A 121 26.89 -1.08 -21.07
CA TRP A 121 27.77 0.04 -21.44
C TRP A 121 28.99 -0.44 -22.23
N ALA A 122 29.53 0.49 -23.01
CA ALA A 122 30.85 0.36 -23.61
C ALA A 122 31.58 1.70 -23.45
N ASP A 123 32.84 1.64 -23.04
CA ASP A 123 33.72 2.81 -22.99
C ASP A 123 34.55 2.95 -24.28
N ARG A 124 35.21 4.09 -24.44
CA ARG A 124 36.07 4.37 -25.61
C ARG A 124 37.42 3.65 -25.57
N GLU A 125 37.78 3.06 -24.44
CA GLU A 125 39.04 2.35 -24.25
C GLU A 125 38.90 0.87 -24.64
N GLY A 126 37.68 0.39 -24.88
CA GLY A 126 37.36 -0.97 -25.30
C GLY A 126 36.86 -1.86 -24.16
N GLY A 127 36.62 -1.29 -22.98
CA GLY A 127 35.91 -1.93 -21.89
C GLY A 127 34.39 -1.75 -21.97
N GLY A 128 33.68 -2.42 -21.08
CA GLY A 128 32.23 -2.42 -21.05
C GLY A 128 31.68 -3.46 -20.09
N GLY A 129 30.37 -3.66 -20.15
CA GLY A 129 29.71 -4.66 -19.33
C GLY A 129 28.19 -4.61 -19.42
N ALA A 130 27.55 -5.45 -18.62
CA ALA A 130 26.12 -5.50 -18.43
C ALA A 130 25.79 -5.85 -16.98
N VAL A 131 24.83 -5.13 -16.42
CA VAL A 131 24.28 -5.38 -15.08
C VAL A 131 22.76 -5.46 -15.13
N ALA A 132 22.18 -6.37 -14.36
CA ALA A 132 20.77 -6.40 -13.99
C ALA A 132 20.62 -5.76 -12.61
N LEU A 133 19.58 -4.94 -12.45
CA LEU A 133 19.31 -4.18 -11.24
C LEU A 133 18.09 -4.76 -10.54
N ARG A 134 18.19 -4.94 -9.22
CA ARG A 134 17.07 -5.33 -8.36
C ARG A 134 16.53 -4.08 -7.66
N THR A 135 15.24 -3.82 -7.80
CA THR A 135 14.53 -2.68 -7.19
C THR A 135 13.71 -3.13 -6.00
N ILE A 136 13.59 -2.30 -4.97
CA ILE A 136 12.66 -2.54 -3.86
C ILE A 136 11.22 -2.37 -4.36
N ALA A 137 10.32 -3.27 -3.97
CA ALA A 137 8.91 -3.13 -4.31
C ALA A 137 8.30 -1.91 -3.62
N LEU A 138 7.37 -1.21 -4.28
CA LEU A 138 6.71 -0.03 -3.72
C LEU A 138 5.87 -0.33 -2.47
N GLU A 139 5.45 -1.59 -2.30
CA GLU A 139 4.69 -2.05 -1.14
C GLU A 139 5.59 -2.22 0.09
N GLU A 140 6.89 -2.50 -0.12
CA GLU A 140 7.92 -2.66 0.91
C GLU A 140 8.63 -1.34 1.25
N ALA A 141 8.60 -0.36 0.34
CA ALA A 141 9.05 1.01 0.56
C ALA A 141 8.12 1.72 1.55
N GLY A 142 8.29 1.39 2.84
CA GLY A 142 7.42 1.81 3.93
C GLY A 142 6.98 3.28 3.92
N SER A 143 5.87 3.53 4.61
CA SER A 143 5.00 4.73 4.64
C SER A 143 5.63 6.13 4.76
N GLY A 144 6.95 6.27 4.86
CA GLY A 144 7.65 7.55 4.91
C GLY A 144 7.89 8.22 3.54
N GLU A 145 7.85 7.46 2.43
CA GLU A 145 8.15 7.98 1.08
C GLU A 145 6.90 8.27 0.25
N GLU A 146 5.77 7.63 0.56
CA GLU A 146 4.51 7.88 -0.12
C GLU A 146 3.75 9.05 0.53
N VAL A 147 3.37 10.03 -0.30
CA VAL A 147 2.66 11.23 0.14
C VAL A 147 1.18 11.24 -0.25
N THR A 148 0.69 10.23 -0.98
CA THR A 148 -0.73 10.12 -1.40
C THR A 148 -1.70 10.22 -0.24
N GLY A 149 -1.38 9.60 0.91
CA GLY A 149 -2.20 9.66 2.12
C GLY A 149 -2.35 11.07 2.73
N GLY A 150 -1.58 12.05 2.22
CA GLY A 150 -1.69 13.47 2.56
C GLY A 150 -2.75 14.24 1.75
N VAL A 151 -3.36 13.66 0.72
CA VAL A 151 -4.44 14.32 -0.05
C VAL A 151 -5.67 14.54 0.86
N ARG A 152 -6.32 15.70 0.75
CA ARG A 152 -7.50 16.13 1.52
C ARG A 152 -8.72 16.42 0.68
N GLU A 153 -8.51 16.61 -0.62
CA GLU A 153 -9.55 16.91 -1.58
C GLU A 153 -9.07 16.50 -2.96
N VAL A 154 -9.93 15.79 -3.69
CA VAL A 154 -9.74 15.49 -5.11
C VAL A 154 -10.88 16.11 -5.89
N ARG A 155 -10.55 16.81 -6.97
CA ARG A 155 -11.52 17.34 -7.93
C ARG A 155 -11.20 16.81 -9.31
N ALA A 156 -12.23 16.58 -10.10
CA ALA A 156 -12.10 16.34 -11.54
C ALA A 156 -12.86 17.39 -12.33
N GLY A 157 -12.43 17.62 -13.57
CA GLY A 157 -13.20 18.46 -14.50
C GLY A 157 -14.52 17.83 -14.94
N ASN A 158 -14.63 16.50 -14.92
CA ASN A 158 -15.85 15.72 -15.09
C ASN A 158 -15.73 14.35 -14.40
N GLU A 159 -16.87 13.77 -14.02
CA GLU A 159 -16.92 12.44 -13.39
C GLU A 159 -18.29 11.78 -13.58
N HIS A 160 -18.33 10.44 -13.55
CA HIS A 160 -19.56 9.66 -13.65
C HIS A 160 -20.17 9.37 -12.28
N THR A 161 -20.67 10.42 -11.64
CA THR A 161 -21.26 10.38 -10.29
C THR A 161 -22.40 9.36 -10.13
N ARG A 162 -23.24 9.18 -11.16
CA ARG A 162 -24.37 8.23 -11.13
C ARG A 162 -23.92 6.76 -11.02
N ALA A 163 -22.79 6.38 -11.61
CA ALA A 163 -22.21 5.05 -11.45
C ALA A 163 -21.25 4.96 -10.25
N GLY A 164 -21.01 6.08 -9.56
CA GLY A 164 -20.03 6.15 -8.48
C GLY A 164 -18.59 6.11 -8.97
N GLU A 165 -18.33 6.39 -10.25
CA GLU A 165 -16.98 6.41 -10.82
C GLU A 165 -16.39 7.83 -10.74
N VAL A 166 -16.00 8.20 -9.53
CA VAL A 166 -15.65 9.58 -9.13
C VAL A 166 -14.16 9.72 -8.81
N ALA A 167 -13.66 10.95 -8.79
CA ALA A 167 -12.22 11.23 -8.63
C ALA A 167 -11.64 10.70 -7.31
N ALA A 168 -12.46 10.64 -6.25
CA ALA A 168 -12.06 10.14 -4.93
C ALA A 168 -11.62 8.66 -4.96
N ASN A 169 -12.17 7.86 -5.88
CA ASN A 169 -11.82 6.44 -6.02
C ASN A 169 -10.33 6.25 -6.33
N LEU A 170 -9.65 7.27 -6.86
CA LEU A 170 -8.23 7.21 -7.21
C LEU A 170 -7.29 7.07 -6.00
N LEU A 171 -7.78 7.32 -4.79
CA LEU A 171 -6.98 7.28 -3.56
C LEU A 171 -7.13 5.97 -2.78
N ASP A 172 -8.07 5.11 -3.15
CA ASP A 172 -8.39 3.88 -2.43
C ASP A 172 -7.81 2.64 -3.13
N ASP A 173 -7.42 1.62 -2.36
CA ASP A 173 -6.89 0.35 -2.89
C ASP A 173 -7.98 -0.62 -3.40
N THR A 174 -9.13 -0.09 -3.81
CA THR A 174 -10.24 -0.89 -4.33
C THR A 174 -10.16 -1.04 -5.86
N SER A 175 -10.98 -1.93 -6.43
CA SER A 175 -11.14 -2.06 -7.89
C SER A 175 -12.01 -0.97 -8.54
N SER A 176 -12.46 0.04 -7.77
CA SER A 176 -13.26 1.16 -8.27
C SER A 176 -12.43 2.13 -9.12
N LYS A 177 -13.07 3.01 -9.91
CA LYS A 177 -12.38 3.89 -10.86
C LYS A 177 -12.97 5.29 -10.92
N TRP A 178 -12.22 6.23 -11.45
CA TRP A 178 -12.75 7.48 -11.97
C TRP A 178 -13.04 7.34 -13.47
N LEU A 179 -14.15 7.91 -13.93
CA LEU A 179 -14.50 8.00 -15.36
C LEU A 179 -14.95 9.43 -15.70
N SER A 180 -14.32 10.03 -16.71
CA SER A 180 -14.74 11.26 -17.35
C SER A 180 -15.37 10.97 -18.72
N TRP A 181 -16.45 11.67 -19.04
CA TRP A 181 -17.12 11.65 -20.36
C TRP A 181 -16.39 12.48 -21.43
N ARG A 182 -15.12 12.79 -21.19
CA ARG A 182 -14.26 13.56 -22.10
C ARG A 182 -13.04 12.73 -22.46
N ASP A 183 -12.46 13.03 -23.61
CA ASP A 183 -11.20 12.47 -24.12
C ASP A 183 -9.95 13.24 -23.64
N ALA A 184 -10.16 14.39 -22.98
CA ALA A 184 -9.18 15.17 -22.23
C ALA A 184 -9.85 15.78 -20.98
N ASP A 185 -9.18 15.72 -19.83
CA ASP A 185 -9.71 16.27 -18.58
C ASP A 185 -8.60 16.50 -17.56
N TRP A 186 -8.93 16.97 -16.36
CA TRP A 186 -7.96 17.15 -15.29
C TRP A 186 -8.44 16.57 -13.97
N LEU A 187 -7.47 16.19 -13.15
CA LEU A 187 -7.61 15.77 -11.77
C LEU A 187 -6.74 16.68 -10.90
N GLU A 188 -7.31 17.28 -9.86
CA GLU A 188 -6.61 18.10 -8.88
C GLU A 188 -6.63 17.43 -7.52
N PHE A 189 -5.47 17.41 -6.87
CA PHE A 189 -5.26 16.87 -5.55
C PHE A 189 -4.77 17.99 -4.64
N THR A 190 -5.49 18.27 -3.56
CA THR A 190 -5.06 19.23 -2.54
C THR A 190 -4.49 18.48 -1.36
N MET A 191 -3.22 18.74 -1.06
CA MET A 191 -2.48 18.13 0.05
C MET A 191 -2.77 18.85 1.36
N ALA A 192 -2.65 18.10 2.46
CA ALA A 192 -2.75 18.62 3.83
C ALA A 192 -1.62 19.63 4.12
N GLU A 193 -0.40 19.22 3.77
CA GLU A 193 0.82 19.99 3.85
C GLU A 193 1.49 20.02 2.47
N PRO A 194 2.30 21.03 2.13
CA PRO A 194 3.06 21.05 0.87
C PRO A 194 4.02 19.85 0.77
N VAL A 195 4.03 19.17 -0.38
CA VAL A 195 4.90 17.99 -0.64
C VAL A 195 5.69 18.13 -1.93
N SER A 196 6.91 17.62 -1.95
CA SER A 196 7.65 17.36 -3.20
C SER A 196 7.17 16.04 -3.81
N VAL A 197 7.21 15.93 -5.15
CA VAL A 197 6.82 14.70 -5.86
C VAL A 197 7.90 14.35 -6.86
N ARG A 198 8.66 13.30 -6.58
CA ARG A 198 9.73 12.77 -7.44
C ARG A 198 9.30 11.59 -8.28
N HIS A 199 8.23 10.94 -7.85
CA HIS A 199 7.74 9.74 -8.48
C HIS A 199 6.22 9.67 -8.30
N TYR A 200 5.53 9.17 -9.32
CA TYR A 200 4.11 8.89 -9.23
C TYR A 200 3.74 7.64 -10.01
N VAL A 201 2.70 6.97 -9.55
CA VAL A 201 2.16 5.75 -10.14
C VAL A 201 0.75 6.01 -10.62
N LEU A 202 0.45 5.58 -11.84
CA LEU A 202 -0.92 5.55 -12.37
C LEU A 202 -1.33 4.09 -12.59
N VAL A 203 -2.57 3.74 -12.25
CA VAL A 203 -3.09 2.38 -12.45
C VAL A 203 -4.24 2.41 -13.45
N SER A 204 -4.15 1.60 -14.51
CA SER A 204 -5.21 1.48 -15.51
C SER A 204 -6.50 0.91 -14.90
N ALA A 205 -7.65 1.34 -15.41
CA ALA A 205 -8.93 0.85 -14.93
C ALA A 205 -9.31 -0.52 -15.55
N ASN A 206 -10.46 -1.05 -15.14
CA ASN A 206 -10.92 -2.41 -15.45
C ASN A 206 -11.54 -2.61 -16.85
N ASP A 207 -11.93 -1.53 -17.55
CA ASP A 207 -12.84 -1.60 -18.69
C ASP A 207 -12.10 -1.55 -20.04
N PHE A 208 -12.17 -0.44 -20.79
CA PHE A 208 -11.57 -0.35 -22.13
C PHE A 208 -10.23 0.42 -22.19
N ALA A 209 -9.23 -0.16 -22.86
CA ALA A 209 -7.88 0.41 -22.98
C ALA A 209 -7.81 1.70 -23.82
N ASP A 210 -8.78 1.94 -24.71
CA ASP A 210 -8.87 3.18 -25.51
C ASP A 210 -9.16 4.42 -24.67
N ARG A 211 -9.68 4.25 -23.45
CA ARG A 211 -9.96 5.31 -22.49
C ARG A 211 -8.81 5.62 -21.54
N ASP A 212 -7.72 4.88 -21.61
CA ASP A 212 -6.59 5.15 -20.71
C ASP A 212 -5.88 6.45 -21.07
N PRO A 213 -5.32 7.17 -20.09
CA PRO A 213 -4.51 8.35 -20.36
C PRO A 213 -3.31 7.99 -21.25
N ARG A 214 -3.09 8.79 -22.29
CA ARG A 214 -1.96 8.64 -23.23
C ARG A 214 -1.00 9.81 -23.16
N ASN A 215 -1.53 11.01 -22.92
CA ASN A 215 -0.78 12.25 -22.83
C ASN A 215 -1.26 13.04 -21.63
N TRP A 216 -0.34 13.53 -20.79
CA TRP A 216 -0.71 14.37 -19.66
C TRP A 216 0.44 15.24 -19.17
N ALA A 217 0.13 16.23 -18.34
CA ALA A 217 1.10 16.97 -17.57
C ALA A 217 0.81 16.85 -16.06
N LEU A 218 1.83 16.55 -15.27
CA LEU A 218 1.76 16.70 -13.81
C LEU A 218 2.21 18.12 -13.46
N LYS A 219 1.42 18.81 -12.65
CA LYS A 219 1.65 20.21 -12.26
C LYS A 219 1.58 20.39 -10.76
N GLY A 220 2.39 21.31 -10.23
CA GLY A 220 2.39 21.75 -8.84
C GLY A 220 1.93 23.20 -8.70
N SER A 221 1.25 23.51 -7.61
CA SER A 221 0.83 24.88 -7.27
C SER A 221 0.82 25.09 -5.76
N ALA A 222 1.27 26.28 -5.33
CA ALA A 222 1.19 26.70 -3.93
C ALA A 222 -0.20 27.26 -3.56
N ASP A 223 -0.95 27.80 -4.53
CA ASP A 223 -2.18 28.57 -4.32
C ASP A 223 -3.41 28.01 -5.07
N GLY A 224 -3.23 26.96 -5.87
CA GLY A 224 -4.25 26.35 -6.71
C GLY A 224 -4.60 27.15 -7.98
N ARG A 225 -3.91 28.28 -8.21
CA ARG A 225 -4.19 29.21 -9.32
C ARG A 225 -3.03 29.29 -10.30
N THR A 226 -1.82 29.40 -9.78
CA THR A 226 -0.59 29.47 -10.57
C THR A 226 0.06 28.11 -10.58
N TRP A 227 0.15 27.49 -11.76
CA TRP A 227 0.60 26.12 -11.91
C TRP A 227 1.97 26.07 -12.59
N VAL A 228 2.88 25.29 -12.01
CA VAL A 228 4.20 24.96 -12.55
C VAL A 228 4.15 23.53 -13.05
N THR A 229 4.56 23.28 -14.30
CA THR A 229 4.69 21.92 -14.82
C THR A 229 5.87 21.21 -14.17
N LEU A 230 5.61 20.05 -13.57
CA LEU A 230 6.61 19.18 -12.97
C LEU A 230 7.01 18.06 -13.93
N ASP A 231 6.04 17.52 -14.66
CA ASP A 231 6.27 16.45 -15.65
C ASP A 231 5.34 16.60 -16.86
N THR A 232 5.73 16.07 -18.01
CA THR A 232 4.92 16.05 -19.24
C THR A 232 5.14 14.77 -20.00
N ARG A 233 4.09 13.97 -20.14
CA ARG A 233 4.08 12.64 -20.75
C ARG A 233 3.37 12.63 -22.08
N SER A 234 3.89 11.86 -23.03
CA SER A 234 3.26 11.69 -24.33
C SER A 234 3.49 10.31 -24.92
N ASP A 235 2.48 9.80 -25.62
CA ASP A 235 2.46 8.46 -26.22
C ASP A 235 2.65 7.31 -25.22
N GLU A 236 2.10 7.47 -24.01
CA GLU A 236 2.09 6.43 -22.99
C GLU A 236 0.99 5.39 -23.22
N PHE A 237 1.17 4.19 -22.66
CA PHE A 237 0.26 3.06 -22.84
C PHE A 237 0.29 2.12 -21.62
N PHE A 238 -0.84 1.48 -21.32
CA PHE A 238 -0.96 0.50 -20.23
C PHE A 238 -1.11 -0.93 -20.78
N PRO A 239 -0.11 -1.81 -20.62
CA PRO A 239 -0.10 -3.17 -21.15
C PRO A 239 -1.27 -4.07 -20.73
N GLY A 240 -1.82 -3.82 -19.54
CA GLY A 240 -2.90 -4.61 -18.95
C GLY A 240 -3.96 -3.74 -18.28
N ARG A 241 -4.98 -4.39 -17.71
CA ARG A 241 -5.97 -3.75 -16.81
C ARG A 241 -5.50 -3.87 -15.37
N HIS A 242 -5.87 -2.91 -14.51
CA HIS A 242 -5.34 -2.81 -13.15
C HIS A 242 -3.80 -2.82 -13.12
N HIS A 243 -3.18 -2.35 -14.19
CA HIS A 243 -1.75 -2.39 -14.35
C HIS A 243 -1.17 -1.07 -13.88
N ALA A 244 -0.30 -1.14 -12.88
CA ALA A 244 0.44 0.01 -12.38
C ALA A 244 1.56 0.36 -13.35
N ARG A 245 1.72 1.64 -13.64
CA ARG A 245 2.85 2.21 -14.38
C ARG A 245 3.50 3.30 -13.55
N ASP A 246 4.82 3.32 -13.58
CA ASP A 246 5.66 4.23 -12.80
C ASP A 246 6.22 5.36 -13.65
N PHE A 247 6.34 6.53 -13.04
CA PHE A 247 6.79 7.73 -13.73
C PHE A 247 7.70 8.58 -12.83
N HIS A 248 8.95 8.76 -13.26
CA HIS A 248 9.93 9.61 -12.58
C HIS A 248 9.83 11.07 -13.02
N VAL A 249 9.88 11.98 -12.05
CA VAL A 249 9.85 13.42 -12.29
C VAL A 249 11.29 13.98 -12.25
N THR A 250 11.80 14.32 -13.43
CA THR A 250 13.20 14.77 -13.61
C THR A 250 13.35 16.29 -13.60
N ASP A 251 12.26 17.05 -13.68
CA ASP A 251 12.33 18.51 -13.67
C ASP A 251 12.71 19.02 -12.27
N PRO A 252 13.69 19.96 -12.14
CA PRO A 252 14.06 20.55 -10.86
C PRO A 252 12.91 21.26 -10.12
N ALA A 253 11.84 21.64 -10.83
CA ALA A 253 10.65 22.18 -10.19
C ALA A 253 10.02 21.20 -9.18
N ALA A 254 10.26 19.89 -9.32
CA ALA A 254 9.78 18.83 -8.43
C ALA A 254 10.38 18.88 -7.01
N ASP A 255 11.52 19.56 -6.84
CA ASP A 255 12.21 19.74 -5.56
C ASP A 255 11.46 20.73 -4.65
N THR A 256 10.59 21.53 -5.24
CA THR A 256 9.76 22.48 -4.50
C THR A 256 8.53 21.77 -3.94
N PRO A 257 8.20 21.93 -2.65
CA PRO A 257 7.00 21.34 -2.10
C PRO A 257 5.76 22.16 -2.53
N TYR A 258 4.74 21.47 -3.05
CA TYR A 258 3.47 22.06 -3.49
C TYR A 258 2.29 21.55 -2.68
N ARG A 259 1.35 22.46 -2.40
CA ARG A 259 0.10 22.12 -1.71
C ARG A 259 -0.96 21.56 -2.66
N HIS A 260 -0.91 21.93 -3.93
CA HIS A 260 -1.85 21.48 -4.94
C HIS A 260 -1.10 20.78 -6.06
N LEU A 261 -1.57 19.60 -6.43
CA LEU A 261 -1.09 18.83 -7.58
C LEU A 261 -2.21 18.74 -8.62
N ARG A 262 -1.87 18.76 -9.91
CA ARG A 262 -2.83 18.54 -10.99
C ARG A 262 -2.27 17.55 -12.00
N LEU A 263 -3.00 16.49 -12.27
CA LEU A 263 -2.81 15.62 -13.42
C LEU A 263 -3.74 16.11 -14.54
N GLU A 264 -3.17 16.81 -15.51
CA GLU A 264 -3.90 17.35 -16.66
C GLU A 264 -3.74 16.40 -17.85
N ILE A 265 -4.76 15.58 -18.11
CA ILE A 265 -4.78 14.60 -19.19
C ILE A 265 -5.20 15.30 -20.48
N THR A 266 -4.26 15.42 -21.40
CA THR A 266 -4.44 16.13 -22.67
C THR A 266 -4.84 15.21 -23.82
N GLY A 267 -4.90 13.91 -23.59
CA GLY A 267 -5.43 12.93 -24.54
C GLY A 267 -5.34 11.49 -24.04
N ASN A 268 -6.16 10.62 -24.62
CA ASN A 268 -6.26 9.20 -24.30
C ASN A 268 -5.88 8.32 -25.50
N CYS A 269 -6.14 7.02 -25.40
CA CYS A 269 -5.86 6.02 -26.43
C CYS A 269 -6.93 5.92 -27.54
N GLY A 270 -7.79 6.93 -27.71
CA GLY A 270 -8.74 7.06 -28.83
C GLY A 270 -10.21 6.89 -28.48
N GLY A 271 -10.55 6.66 -27.21
CA GLY A 271 -11.93 6.66 -26.73
C GLY A 271 -12.52 8.07 -26.60
N SER A 272 -13.84 8.19 -26.44
CA SER A 272 -14.51 9.47 -26.14
C SER A 272 -14.54 9.80 -24.65
N GLU A 273 -13.97 8.94 -23.82
CA GLU A 273 -14.01 8.95 -22.36
C GLU A 273 -12.60 8.69 -21.81
N ILE A 274 -12.32 9.15 -20.59
CA ILE A 274 -11.08 8.84 -19.87
C ILE A 274 -11.41 8.08 -18.60
N GLN A 275 -10.61 7.08 -18.26
CA GLN A 275 -10.70 6.39 -16.99
C GLN A 275 -9.35 6.20 -16.32
N LEU A 276 -9.36 6.09 -14.99
CA LEU A 276 -8.19 5.73 -14.20
C LEU A 276 -8.61 5.04 -12.90
N ASN A 277 -7.90 4.00 -12.48
CA ASN A 277 -8.21 3.31 -11.23
C ASN A 277 -7.59 4.03 -10.03
N ARG A 278 -6.32 4.41 -10.11
CA ARG A 278 -5.57 4.90 -8.94
C ARG A 278 -4.41 5.79 -9.33
N VAL A 279 -4.06 6.70 -8.40
CA VAL A 279 -2.89 7.56 -8.45
C VAL A 279 -2.16 7.46 -7.12
N ARG A 280 -0.84 7.27 -7.15
CA ARG A 280 0.03 7.37 -5.96
C ARG A 280 1.15 8.37 -6.21
N PHE A 281 1.49 9.17 -5.20
CA PHE A 281 2.56 10.17 -5.23
C PHE A 281 3.62 9.83 -4.19
N PHE A 282 4.88 10.01 -4.56
CA PHE A 282 6.04 9.71 -3.71
C PHE A 282 6.99 10.90 -3.70
N SER A 283 7.51 11.23 -2.51
CA SER A 283 8.46 12.33 -2.34
C SER A 283 9.87 11.99 -2.78
N GLU A 284 10.19 10.69 -2.85
CA GLU A 284 11.48 10.15 -3.27
C GLU A 284 11.31 9.24 -4.51
N GLY A 285 12.42 8.98 -5.21
CA GLY A 285 12.44 8.03 -6.32
C GLY A 285 12.52 6.59 -5.83
N ARG A 286 12.34 5.59 -6.71
CA ARG A 286 12.51 4.19 -6.30
C ARG A 286 13.94 3.89 -5.86
N THR A 287 14.06 3.08 -4.82
CA THR A 287 15.34 2.61 -4.30
C THR A 287 15.75 1.31 -4.99
N TYR A 288 17.04 1.21 -5.32
CA TYR A 288 17.65 -0.04 -5.75
C TYR A 288 18.18 -0.80 -4.54
N GLU A 289 18.11 -2.12 -4.60
CA GLU A 289 18.66 -3.02 -3.60
C GLU A 289 20.07 -3.47 -3.97
N ALA A 290 20.24 -3.86 -5.22
CA ALA A 290 21.37 -4.66 -5.65
C ALA A 290 21.56 -4.65 -7.16
N PHE A 291 22.72 -5.13 -7.61
CA PHE A 291 22.95 -5.44 -9.02
C PHE A 291 23.85 -6.67 -9.20
N ASP A 292 23.68 -7.36 -10.34
CA ASP A 292 24.49 -8.50 -10.74
C ASP A 292 24.78 -8.46 -12.24
N GLY A 293 25.95 -8.95 -12.63
CA GLY A 293 26.33 -8.94 -14.03
C GLY A 293 27.79 -9.21 -14.27
N HIS A 294 28.32 -8.59 -15.32
CA HIS A 294 29.72 -8.72 -15.70
C HIS A 294 30.28 -7.42 -16.25
N ARG A 295 31.61 -7.32 -16.19
CA ARG A 295 32.40 -6.27 -16.83
C ARG A 295 33.62 -6.86 -17.53
N TYR A 296 34.15 -6.13 -18.49
CA TYR A 296 35.37 -6.48 -19.21
C TYR A 296 36.16 -5.22 -19.55
N THR A 297 37.46 -5.39 -19.77
CA THR A 297 38.37 -4.38 -20.31
C THR A 297 38.75 -4.73 -21.75
N ALA A 298 39.41 -3.80 -22.44
CA ALA A 298 39.88 -4.02 -23.81
C ALA A 298 40.75 -5.29 -23.93
N GLY A 299 40.27 -6.28 -24.70
CA GLY A 299 40.96 -7.56 -24.89
C GLY A 299 40.95 -8.50 -23.68
N GLY A 300 40.30 -8.14 -22.57
CA GLY A 300 40.12 -8.97 -21.38
C GLY A 300 38.91 -9.90 -21.48
N ALA A 301 38.90 -10.97 -20.69
CA ALA A 301 37.71 -11.81 -20.52
C ALA A 301 36.68 -11.11 -19.62
N PRO A 302 35.38 -11.35 -19.80
CA PRO A 302 34.36 -10.94 -18.85
C PRO A 302 34.64 -11.48 -17.45
N SER A 303 34.44 -10.62 -16.46
CA SER A 303 34.56 -10.94 -15.03
C SER A 303 33.24 -10.61 -14.33
N PRO A 304 32.83 -11.38 -13.30
CA PRO A 304 31.65 -11.06 -12.49
C PRO A 304 31.73 -9.64 -11.94
N TYR A 305 30.57 -8.97 -11.90
CA TYR A 305 30.43 -7.62 -11.38
C TYR A 305 29.07 -7.50 -10.70
N GLY A 306 29.08 -7.51 -9.37
CA GLY A 306 27.89 -7.43 -8.53
C GLY A 306 28.14 -6.53 -7.32
N GLY A 307 27.06 -6.07 -6.70
CA GLY A 307 27.15 -5.20 -5.55
C GLY A 307 25.81 -4.80 -4.96
N ILE A 308 25.86 -4.19 -3.78
CA ILE A 308 24.69 -3.89 -2.93
C ILE A 308 24.56 -2.39 -2.76
N ALA A 309 23.34 -1.88 -2.79
CA ALA A 309 23.05 -0.48 -2.57
C ALA A 309 23.47 -0.05 -1.16
N GLN A 310 24.30 0.98 -1.06
CA GLN A 310 24.77 1.53 0.21
C GLN A 310 23.71 2.37 0.93
N ASP A 311 22.69 2.80 0.20
CA ASP A 311 21.63 3.69 0.68
C ASP A 311 20.38 2.92 1.15
N LEU A 312 20.46 1.59 1.33
CA LEU A 312 19.37 0.81 1.90
C LEU A 312 19.10 1.28 3.34
N PRO A 313 17.88 1.75 3.67
CA PRO A 313 17.56 2.08 5.05
C PRO A 313 17.63 0.80 5.89
N ALA A 314 18.51 0.75 6.88
CA ALA A 314 18.57 -0.35 7.84
C ALA A 314 17.27 -0.35 8.68
N ARG A 315 16.28 -1.15 8.26
CA ARG A 315 14.98 -1.27 8.93
C ARG A 315 14.85 -2.54 9.77
N VAL A 316 15.73 -3.52 9.56
CA VAL A 316 15.68 -4.86 10.17
C VAL A 316 17.01 -5.22 10.88
N PRO A 317 17.00 -6.05 11.94
CA PRO A 317 18.21 -6.41 12.68
C PRO A 317 19.19 -7.23 11.83
N ALA A 318 20.48 -6.88 11.87
CA ALA A 318 21.53 -7.53 11.08
C ALA A 318 22.67 -8.15 11.93
N THR A 319 22.79 -7.74 13.19
CA THR A 319 23.81 -8.24 14.14
C THR A 319 23.16 -8.97 15.30
N ALA A 320 23.92 -9.82 15.99
CA ALA A 320 23.42 -10.56 17.14
C ALA A 320 22.89 -9.63 18.25
N GLU A 321 23.55 -8.49 18.52
CA GLU A 321 23.04 -7.53 19.51
C GLU A 321 21.73 -6.87 19.07
N GLN A 322 21.61 -6.50 17.78
CA GLN A 322 20.37 -5.94 17.24
C GLN A 322 19.23 -6.95 17.27
N TRP A 323 19.50 -8.21 16.91
CA TRP A 323 18.53 -9.30 17.02
C TRP A 323 18.08 -9.51 18.46
N ARG A 324 19.03 -9.58 19.41
CA ARG A 324 18.70 -9.75 20.84
C ARG A 324 17.79 -8.62 21.33
N ALA A 325 18.10 -7.36 20.98
CA ALA A 325 17.28 -6.21 21.34
C ALA A 325 15.88 -6.24 20.70
N TYR A 326 15.81 -6.57 19.40
CA TYR A 326 14.56 -6.66 18.65
C TYR A 326 13.63 -7.73 19.21
N LEU A 327 14.16 -8.95 19.41
CA LEU A 327 13.43 -10.09 19.94
C LEU A 327 13.02 -9.90 21.39
N ALA A 328 13.80 -9.18 22.20
CA ALA A 328 13.41 -8.82 23.56
C ALA A 328 12.22 -7.86 23.57
N GLY A 329 12.22 -6.85 22.68
CA GLY A 329 11.06 -5.98 22.49
C GLY A 329 9.82 -6.76 22.07
N TYR A 330 9.96 -7.66 21.09
CA TYR A 330 8.85 -8.49 20.63
C TYR A 330 8.37 -9.48 21.71
N SER A 331 9.29 -10.08 22.48
CA SER A 331 8.97 -10.93 23.63
C SER A 331 8.16 -10.18 24.68
N ALA A 332 8.57 -8.94 25.01
CA ALA A 332 7.87 -8.10 25.98
C ALA A 332 6.44 -7.75 25.51
N ASP A 333 6.28 -7.48 24.21
CA ASP A 333 4.97 -7.22 23.62
C ASP A 333 4.06 -8.45 23.69
N MET A 334 4.54 -9.63 23.28
CA MET A 334 3.79 -10.88 23.37
C MET A 334 3.40 -11.23 24.80
N LEU A 335 4.34 -11.15 25.75
CA LEU A 335 4.09 -11.42 27.17
C LEU A 335 3.05 -10.50 27.80
N ARG A 336 2.85 -9.30 27.25
CA ARG A 336 1.88 -8.33 27.74
C ARG A 336 0.47 -8.58 27.20
N VAL A 337 0.35 -9.07 25.98
CA VAL A 337 -0.94 -9.19 25.27
C VAL A 337 -1.47 -10.61 25.19
N LEU A 338 -0.60 -11.63 25.22
CA LEU A 338 -0.98 -13.04 25.16
C LEU A 338 -1.29 -13.61 26.54
N THR A 339 -2.28 -14.50 26.59
CA THR A 339 -2.72 -15.18 27.80
C THR A 339 -1.82 -16.36 28.15
N GLU A 340 -1.96 -16.91 29.37
CA GLU A 340 -1.25 -18.13 29.76
C GLU A 340 -1.62 -19.35 28.91
N GLU A 341 -2.85 -19.39 28.37
CA GLU A 341 -3.31 -20.46 27.49
C GLU A 341 -2.66 -20.38 26.09
N GLU A 342 -2.38 -19.17 25.60
CA GLU A 342 -1.72 -18.91 24.32
C GLU A 342 -0.19 -18.97 24.40
N LEU A 343 0.37 -18.92 25.61
CA LEU A 343 1.80 -19.09 25.88
C LEU A 343 2.09 -20.32 26.75
N PRO A 344 1.63 -21.52 26.34
CA PRO A 344 1.79 -22.72 27.14
C PRO A 344 3.28 -23.03 27.34
N GLY A 345 3.69 -23.31 28.57
CA GLY A 345 5.07 -23.68 28.89
C GLY A 345 6.05 -22.52 29.12
N THR A 346 5.62 -21.26 29.02
CA THR A 346 6.47 -20.11 29.39
C THR A 346 6.78 -20.15 30.90
N THR A 347 8.06 -20.10 31.26
CA THR A 347 8.54 -20.17 32.66
C THR A 347 8.40 -18.83 33.40
N ALA A 348 8.50 -18.84 34.73
CA ALA A 348 8.48 -17.61 35.53
C ALA A 348 9.74 -16.77 35.28
N GLU A 349 10.88 -17.43 35.05
CA GLU A 349 12.15 -16.80 34.70
C GLU A 349 12.07 -16.06 33.36
N GLN A 350 11.50 -16.68 32.32
CA GLN A 350 11.30 -16.03 31.01
C GLN A 350 10.40 -14.80 31.11
N ARG A 351 9.31 -14.86 31.90
CA ARG A 351 8.45 -13.69 32.16
C ARG A 351 9.20 -12.57 32.87
N ALA A 352 9.98 -12.91 33.90
CA ALA A 352 10.77 -11.92 34.65
C ALA A 352 11.87 -11.28 33.79
N ALA A 353 12.46 -12.04 32.86
CA ALA A 353 13.47 -11.56 31.93
C ALA A 353 12.90 -10.85 30.69
N SER A 354 11.58 -10.89 30.46
CA SER A 354 10.93 -10.43 29.22
C SER A 354 11.58 -11.03 27.97
N TRP A 355 11.91 -12.32 28.03
CA TRP A 355 12.65 -13.03 26.99
C TRP A 355 12.02 -14.40 26.74
N LEU A 356 11.47 -14.59 25.54
CA LEU A 356 10.84 -15.86 25.11
C LEU A 356 11.80 -16.76 24.31
N GLY A 357 13.04 -16.33 24.11
CA GLY A 357 14.06 -17.11 23.41
C GLY A 357 14.88 -18.04 24.27
N CYS A 358 15.81 -18.72 23.61
CA CYS A 358 16.91 -19.44 24.24
C CYS A 358 18.15 -18.53 24.38
N ASP A 359 19.21 -19.08 24.97
CA ASP A 359 20.54 -18.49 24.81
C ASP A 359 21.00 -18.66 23.35
N GLY A 360 21.87 -17.76 22.91
CA GLY A 360 22.47 -17.81 21.58
C GLY A 360 23.27 -19.08 21.34
N ALA A 361 23.30 -19.55 20.09
CA ALA A 361 24.16 -20.63 19.69
C ALA A 361 25.62 -20.13 19.63
N PRO A 362 26.57 -20.85 20.25
CA PRO A 362 27.99 -20.56 20.09
C PRO A 362 28.43 -20.88 18.66
N GLU A 363 29.51 -20.24 18.22
CA GLU A 363 30.10 -20.39 16.88
C GLU A 363 30.28 -21.86 16.46
N GLU A 364 30.71 -22.72 17.39
CA GLU A 364 30.94 -24.14 17.11
C GLU A 364 29.65 -24.85 16.68
N ARG A 365 28.51 -24.55 17.33
CA ARG A 365 27.22 -25.19 16.98
C ARG A 365 26.66 -24.68 15.66
N ILE A 366 26.87 -23.40 15.36
CA ILE A 366 26.46 -22.83 14.07
C ILE A 366 27.34 -23.42 12.95
N ALA A 367 28.64 -23.59 13.17
CA ALA A 367 29.54 -24.24 12.23
C ALA A 367 29.18 -25.72 11.99
N GLU A 368 28.82 -26.47 13.03
CA GLU A 368 28.31 -27.84 12.90
C GLU A 368 27.01 -27.91 12.09
N LEU A 369 26.12 -26.92 12.26
CA LEU A 369 24.90 -26.80 11.46
C LEU A 369 25.24 -26.52 9.98
N GLU A 370 26.13 -25.58 9.70
CA GLU A 370 26.55 -25.27 8.32
C GLU A 370 27.23 -26.47 7.65
N GLU A 371 28.02 -27.25 8.40
CA GLU A 371 28.59 -28.51 7.93
C GLU A 371 27.49 -29.54 7.62
N ARG A 372 26.48 -29.67 8.49
CA ARG A 372 25.34 -30.57 8.28
C ARG A 372 24.49 -30.19 7.07
N LEU A 373 24.29 -28.89 6.82
CA LEU A 373 23.55 -28.38 5.66
C LEU A 373 24.41 -28.39 4.38
N GLY A 374 25.74 -28.47 4.52
CA GLY A 374 26.68 -28.39 3.40
C GLY A 374 26.81 -26.98 2.79
N ARG A 375 26.30 -25.95 3.48
CA ARG A 375 26.31 -24.54 3.03
C ARG A 375 26.41 -23.61 4.24
N ARG A 376 27.00 -22.43 4.03
CA ARG A 376 26.93 -21.35 5.02
C ARG A 376 25.55 -20.73 5.04
N LEU A 377 25.09 -20.36 6.23
CA LEU A 377 23.82 -19.69 6.45
C LEU A 377 23.87 -18.22 6.00
N PRO A 378 22.71 -17.61 5.69
CA PRO A 378 22.65 -16.18 5.41
C PRO A 378 23.05 -15.37 6.66
N PRO A 379 23.81 -14.27 6.51
CA PRO A 379 24.39 -13.53 7.64
C PRO A 379 23.36 -13.13 8.71
N GLY A 380 22.17 -12.68 8.31
CA GLY A 380 21.10 -12.24 9.18
C GLY A 380 20.49 -13.39 9.98
N TYR A 381 20.25 -14.55 9.35
CA TYR A 381 19.78 -15.74 10.09
C TYR A 381 20.86 -16.32 11.00
N ARG A 382 22.12 -16.26 10.57
CA ARG A 382 23.26 -16.63 11.41
C ARG A 382 23.33 -15.75 12.66
N ALA A 383 23.24 -14.43 12.50
CA ALA A 383 23.22 -13.47 13.60
C ALA A 383 21.99 -13.66 14.50
N PHE A 384 20.85 -14.06 13.96
CA PHE A 384 19.68 -14.48 14.75
C PHE A 384 20.01 -15.68 15.63
N LEU A 385 20.65 -16.73 15.11
CA LEU A 385 21.01 -17.92 15.88
C LEU A 385 22.06 -17.60 16.97
N GLU A 386 23.00 -16.69 16.69
CA GLU A 386 23.94 -16.14 17.68
C GLU A 386 23.20 -15.37 18.79
N ALA A 387 22.05 -14.76 18.49
CA ALA A 387 21.21 -14.07 19.46
C ALA A 387 20.25 -15.02 20.21
N SER A 388 19.75 -16.08 19.56
CA SER A 388 18.79 -17.04 20.12
C SER A 388 18.80 -18.37 19.36
N ASP A 389 19.15 -19.46 20.03
CA ASP A 389 19.13 -20.82 19.47
C ASP A 389 17.72 -21.45 19.52
N GLY A 390 16.81 -20.90 18.73
CA GLY A 390 15.37 -21.14 18.83
C GLY A 390 14.69 -20.03 19.62
N TRP A 391 13.48 -19.66 19.20
CA TRP A 391 12.75 -18.52 19.73
C TRP A 391 11.26 -18.67 19.43
N GLY A 392 10.37 -18.34 20.36
CA GLY A 392 8.95 -18.33 20.04
C GLY A 392 7.99 -18.04 21.19
N PRO A 393 6.69 -17.82 20.88
CA PRO A 393 6.09 -17.84 19.54
C PRO A 393 6.62 -16.75 18.60
N ALA A 394 6.64 -17.05 17.31
CA ALA A 394 7.23 -16.19 16.28
C ALA A 394 6.20 -15.32 15.55
N SER A 395 4.98 -15.83 15.42
CA SER A 395 3.82 -15.10 14.93
C SER A 395 2.53 -15.66 15.52
N ALA A 396 1.38 -15.18 15.04
CA ALA A 396 0.07 -15.73 15.38
C ALA A 396 -0.10 -17.19 14.93
N PHE A 397 0.68 -17.65 13.94
CA PHE A 397 0.54 -18.97 13.34
C PHE A 397 1.80 -19.83 13.42
N VAL A 398 2.96 -19.26 13.78
CA VAL A 398 4.18 -20.02 14.07
C VAL A 398 4.51 -19.90 15.56
N TYR A 399 4.40 -21.02 16.28
CA TYR A 399 4.56 -21.09 17.73
C TYR A 399 6.01 -21.28 18.18
N GLY A 400 6.93 -21.53 17.25
CA GLY A 400 8.36 -21.57 17.56
C GLY A 400 9.25 -21.64 16.34
N LEU A 401 10.46 -21.12 16.48
CA LEU A 401 11.55 -21.26 15.54
C LEU A 401 12.50 -22.36 16.01
N ARG A 402 13.01 -23.12 15.04
CA ARG A 402 13.91 -24.25 15.29
C ARG A 402 15.25 -23.76 15.82
N SER A 403 15.85 -24.58 16.70
CA SER A 403 17.24 -24.42 17.10
C SER A 403 18.19 -24.95 16.04
N THR A 404 19.48 -24.65 16.20
CA THR A 404 20.59 -25.22 15.43
C THR A 404 20.58 -26.75 15.35
N ALA A 405 20.06 -27.43 16.37
CA ALA A 405 19.94 -28.89 16.38
C ALA A 405 18.78 -29.42 15.53
N ALA A 406 17.71 -28.64 15.36
CA ALA A 406 16.45 -29.09 14.78
C ALA A 406 16.17 -28.52 13.37
N VAL A 407 16.79 -27.39 13.00
CA VAL A 407 16.65 -26.78 11.68
C VAL A 407 17.20 -27.71 10.59
N GLY A 408 16.53 -27.78 9.44
CA GLY A 408 16.88 -28.72 8.36
C GLY A 408 16.20 -28.35 7.04
N TRP A 409 16.54 -29.06 5.98
CA TRP A 409 15.90 -28.89 4.67
C TRP A 409 14.46 -29.39 4.73
N ALA A 410 13.53 -28.67 4.10
CA ALA A 410 12.11 -29.01 4.08
C ALA A 410 11.88 -30.43 3.50
N ALA A 411 12.60 -30.79 2.44
CA ALA A 411 12.57 -32.13 1.84
C ALA A 411 13.04 -33.26 2.78
N ASP A 412 13.86 -32.95 3.80
CA ASP A 412 14.27 -33.94 4.81
C ASP A 412 13.28 -34.00 5.99
N LEU A 413 12.36 -33.04 6.08
CA LEU A 413 11.41 -32.82 7.18
C LEU A 413 9.95 -32.85 6.71
N GLU A 414 9.65 -33.56 5.61
CA GLU A 414 8.31 -33.60 4.98
C GLU A 414 7.20 -34.06 5.95
N ASP A 415 7.51 -34.90 6.94
CA ASP A 415 6.55 -35.34 7.96
C ASP A 415 6.26 -34.24 9.02
N GLU A 416 7.05 -33.17 9.04
CA GLU A 416 7.00 -32.08 10.03
C GLU A 416 6.62 -30.72 9.43
N CYS A 417 6.44 -30.59 8.09
CA CYS A 417 6.01 -29.36 7.44
C CYS A 417 4.97 -29.60 6.33
N GLY A 418 4.09 -28.62 6.11
CA GLY A 418 3.06 -28.69 5.07
C GLY A 418 3.53 -28.22 3.68
N VAL A 419 4.84 -28.00 3.51
CA VAL A 419 5.44 -27.46 2.29
C VAL A 419 5.37 -28.50 1.18
N ASP A 420 4.65 -28.18 0.10
CA ASP A 420 4.60 -29.01 -1.10
C ASP A 420 5.42 -28.35 -2.21
N GLU A 421 6.66 -28.80 -2.38
CA GLU A 421 7.58 -28.29 -3.41
C GLU A 421 7.03 -28.44 -4.84
N SER A 422 6.05 -29.34 -5.08
CA SER A 422 5.43 -29.51 -6.39
C SER A 422 4.47 -28.37 -6.77
N LEU A 423 3.95 -27.64 -5.78
CA LEU A 423 3.11 -26.44 -5.96
C LEU A 423 3.94 -25.17 -6.23
N VAL A 424 5.27 -25.29 -6.27
CA VAL A 424 6.23 -24.18 -6.42
C VAL A 424 6.67 -23.96 -7.88
N ALA A 425 6.28 -24.86 -8.79
CA ALA A 425 6.62 -24.77 -10.22
C ALA A 425 5.82 -23.67 -10.95
N GLY A 426 6.16 -22.41 -10.71
CA GLY A 426 5.59 -21.23 -11.38
C GLY A 426 6.60 -20.08 -11.51
N GLU A 427 6.33 -19.10 -12.37
CA GLU A 427 7.14 -17.87 -12.43
C GLU A 427 7.00 -17.10 -11.11
N GLY A 428 8.11 -16.93 -10.37
CA GLY A 428 8.18 -16.14 -9.13
C GLY A 428 8.16 -16.92 -7.81
N GLY A 429 8.11 -18.27 -7.85
CA GLY A 429 8.26 -19.11 -6.65
C GLY A 429 9.72 -19.39 -6.27
N PRO A 430 9.97 -20.03 -5.10
CA PRO A 430 11.31 -20.48 -4.72
C PRO A 430 12.06 -21.25 -5.80
N VAL A 431 13.37 -21.05 -5.86
CA VAL A 431 14.27 -21.56 -6.93
C VAL A 431 15.31 -22.56 -6.43
N GLY A 432 15.59 -22.59 -5.12
CA GLY A 432 16.56 -23.49 -4.49
C GLY A 432 15.96 -24.39 -3.41
N PRO A 433 16.82 -25.19 -2.74
CA PRO A 433 16.37 -26.02 -1.63
C PRO A 433 15.92 -25.12 -0.47
N LEU A 434 14.78 -25.46 0.12
CA LEU A 434 14.13 -24.69 1.16
C LEU A 434 14.59 -25.14 2.54
N LEU A 435 15.12 -24.21 3.33
CA LEU A 435 15.47 -24.44 4.74
C LEU A 435 14.25 -24.13 5.61
N LEU A 436 13.73 -25.13 6.32
CA LEU A 436 12.60 -24.98 7.24
C LEU A 436 13.09 -24.40 8.57
N VAL A 437 12.69 -23.17 8.89
CA VAL A 437 13.10 -22.47 10.12
C VAL A 437 12.01 -22.44 11.19
N SER A 438 10.74 -22.61 10.81
CA SER A 438 9.62 -22.82 11.75
C SER A 438 9.63 -24.23 12.32
N ALA A 439 9.22 -24.37 13.58
CA ALA A 439 9.00 -25.64 14.26
C ALA A 439 7.53 -26.02 14.22
N GLU A 440 6.77 -25.66 15.27
CA GLU A 440 5.34 -25.93 15.40
C GLU A 440 4.52 -24.68 15.05
N GLY A 441 3.36 -24.87 14.42
CA GLY A 441 2.47 -23.77 14.02
C GLY A 441 1.06 -24.25 13.64
N ASP A 442 0.15 -23.31 13.42
CA ASP A 442 -1.20 -23.56 12.89
C ASP A 442 -1.15 -23.62 11.37
N ALA A 443 -0.66 -24.73 10.83
CA ALA A 443 -0.59 -24.99 9.40
C ALA A 443 0.03 -23.85 8.57
N GLN A 444 0.99 -23.12 9.17
CA GLN A 444 1.89 -22.17 8.53
C GLN A 444 3.35 -22.58 8.81
N ASP A 445 4.19 -22.51 7.78
CA ASP A 445 5.63 -22.76 7.85
C ASP A 445 6.41 -21.55 7.33
N TRP A 446 7.61 -21.33 7.89
CA TRP A 446 8.57 -20.34 7.42
C TRP A 446 9.77 -21.04 6.81
N VAL A 447 10.11 -20.65 5.59
CA VAL A 447 11.22 -21.24 4.83
C VAL A 447 12.17 -20.19 4.28
N LEU A 448 13.46 -20.52 4.20
CA LEU A 448 14.49 -19.73 3.54
C LEU A 448 14.95 -20.43 2.27
N ASP A 449 15.00 -19.71 1.15
CA ASP A 449 15.40 -20.24 -0.14
C ASP A 449 16.90 -20.07 -0.38
N ALA A 450 17.65 -21.18 -0.33
CA ALA A 450 19.10 -21.17 -0.54
C ALA A 450 19.53 -20.98 -2.01
N GLY A 451 18.58 -20.90 -2.95
CA GLY A 451 18.81 -20.58 -4.36
C GLY A 451 18.53 -19.12 -4.71
N ASP A 452 17.69 -18.44 -3.94
CA ASP A 452 17.40 -17.00 -4.10
C ASP A 452 18.20 -16.20 -3.07
N VAL A 453 19.47 -15.97 -3.42
CA VAL A 453 20.44 -15.32 -2.55
C VAL A 453 20.62 -13.87 -3.00
N SER A 454 20.41 -12.94 -2.08
CA SER A 454 20.73 -11.53 -2.26
C SER A 454 22.26 -11.34 -2.28
N PRO A 455 22.78 -10.22 -2.77
CA PRO A 455 24.23 -10.06 -2.86
C PRO A 455 24.91 -9.88 -1.49
N ASP A 456 24.20 -9.41 -0.45
CA ASP A 456 24.69 -9.50 0.95
C ASP A 456 24.73 -10.93 1.49
N GLY A 457 24.30 -11.91 0.71
CA GLY A 457 24.25 -13.30 1.11
C GLY A 457 23.01 -13.66 1.93
N GLU A 458 22.03 -12.76 2.06
CA GLU A 458 20.72 -13.10 2.63
C GLU A 458 19.97 -14.05 1.71
N TRP A 459 19.14 -14.90 2.29
CA TRP A 459 18.29 -15.81 1.53
C TRP A 459 16.87 -15.25 1.56
N ALA A 460 16.19 -15.29 0.41
CA ALA A 460 14.78 -14.94 0.35
C ALA A 460 13.99 -15.83 1.31
N ALA A 461 12.98 -15.25 1.94
CA ALA A 461 12.16 -15.89 2.94
C ALA A 461 10.69 -15.89 2.51
N TYR A 462 9.99 -16.97 2.82
CA TYR A 462 8.58 -17.15 2.45
C TYR A 462 7.80 -17.73 3.62
N THR A 463 6.51 -17.37 3.67
CA THR A 463 5.53 -18.14 4.44
C THR A 463 4.88 -19.18 3.54
N TRP A 464 4.54 -20.32 4.11
CA TRP A 464 3.71 -21.33 3.48
C TRP A 464 2.51 -21.57 4.37
N SER A 465 1.29 -21.62 3.84
CA SER A 465 0.12 -21.90 4.66
C SER A 465 -0.92 -22.74 3.93
N SER A 466 -1.60 -23.62 4.66
CA SER A 466 -2.57 -24.55 4.06
C SER A 466 -3.79 -23.87 3.43
N TRP A 467 -4.08 -22.62 3.79
CA TRP A 467 -5.18 -21.82 3.25
C TRP A 467 -4.79 -20.92 2.08
N ASN A 468 -3.49 -20.86 1.71
CA ASN A 468 -3.02 -20.13 0.55
C ASN A 468 -2.47 -21.10 -0.52
N PRO A 469 -2.99 -21.09 -1.76
CA PRO A 469 -2.44 -21.93 -2.81
C PRO A 469 -1.08 -21.38 -3.30
N GLY A 470 0.01 -21.84 -2.69
CA GLY A 470 1.39 -21.52 -3.08
C GLY A 470 2.17 -20.75 -2.00
N PRO A 471 3.43 -20.38 -2.30
CA PRO A 471 4.23 -19.59 -1.38
C PRO A 471 3.57 -18.23 -1.14
N GLY A 472 3.67 -17.74 0.09
CA GLY A 472 3.26 -16.40 0.46
C GLY A 472 4.12 -15.34 -0.22
N GLU A 473 3.97 -14.10 0.24
CA GLU A 473 4.79 -12.99 -0.23
C GLU A 473 6.29 -13.30 -0.07
N ARG A 474 7.07 -12.95 -1.09
CA ARG A 474 8.53 -13.10 -1.05
C ARG A 474 9.09 -11.98 -0.19
N HIS A 475 9.78 -12.34 0.89
CA HIS A 475 10.59 -11.41 1.67
C HIS A 475 12.05 -11.52 1.27
N ARG A 476 12.78 -10.41 1.28
CA ARG A 476 14.21 -10.35 0.93
C ARG A 476 15.08 -11.20 1.84
N SER A 477 14.80 -11.20 3.15
CA SER A 477 15.60 -11.87 4.16
C SER A 477 14.73 -12.48 5.25
N PHE A 478 15.32 -13.33 6.10
CA PHE A 478 14.69 -13.81 7.33
C PHE A 478 14.25 -12.64 8.24
N ALA A 479 15.04 -11.56 8.29
CA ALA A 479 14.75 -10.40 9.12
C ALA A 479 13.51 -9.63 8.64
N ASP A 480 13.34 -9.52 7.33
CA ASP A 480 12.16 -8.90 6.71
C ASP A 480 10.89 -9.73 6.97
N LEU A 481 10.98 -11.06 6.85
CA LEU A 481 9.87 -11.95 7.21
C LEU A 481 9.46 -11.79 8.67
N VAL A 482 10.41 -11.79 9.61
CA VAL A 482 10.10 -11.62 11.05
C VAL A 482 9.46 -10.25 11.32
N ALA A 483 9.89 -9.19 10.63
CA ALA A 483 9.29 -7.87 10.75
C ALA A 483 7.86 -7.82 10.21
N ALA A 484 7.62 -8.42 9.03
CA ALA A 484 6.29 -8.53 8.45
C ALA A 484 5.33 -9.33 9.35
N GLU A 485 5.80 -10.44 9.89
CA GLU A 485 5.01 -11.31 10.77
C GLU A 485 4.72 -10.68 12.13
N ARG A 486 5.65 -9.88 12.68
CA ARG A 486 5.36 -9.04 13.86
C ARG A 486 4.27 -8.01 13.58
N ALA A 487 4.32 -7.34 12.43
CA ALA A 487 3.30 -6.36 12.05
C ALA A 487 1.92 -7.04 11.88
N SER A 488 1.89 -8.21 11.24
CA SER A 488 0.69 -9.05 11.11
C SER A 488 0.13 -9.46 12.48
N PHE A 489 1.01 -9.89 13.40
CA PHE A 489 0.63 -10.21 14.78
C PHE A 489 0.00 -9.01 15.52
N GLU A 490 0.61 -7.83 15.42
CA GLU A 490 0.09 -6.59 16.02
C GLU A 490 -1.29 -6.22 15.45
N GLU A 491 -1.47 -6.36 14.13
CA GLU A 491 -2.74 -6.09 13.45
C GLU A 491 -3.84 -7.05 13.91
N LEU A 492 -3.55 -8.36 13.93
CA LEU A 492 -4.51 -9.39 14.33
C LEU A 492 -4.98 -9.20 15.78
N LEU A 493 -4.06 -8.93 16.70
CA LEU A 493 -4.40 -8.65 18.09
C LEU A 493 -5.14 -7.33 18.28
N GLY A 494 -4.75 -6.29 17.55
CA GLY A 494 -5.52 -5.03 17.50
C GLY A 494 -6.94 -5.27 17.04
N ALA A 495 -7.12 -6.06 15.99
CA ALA A 495 -8.40 -6.49 15.48
C ALA A 495 -9.23 -7.29 16.51
N GLU A 496 -8.61 -8.05 17.42
CA GLU A 496 -9.27 -8.76 18.51
C GLU A 496 -9.61 -7.89 19.74
N GLY A 497 -9.18 -6.63 19.75
CA GLY A 497 -9.35 -5.72 20.89
C GLY A 497 -8.28 -5.88 21.97
N ARG A 498 -7.14 -6.51 21.62
CA ARG A 498 -5.99 -6.75 22.51
C ARG A 498 -4.71 -6.12 21.94
N PRO A 499 -4.74 -4.83 21.57
CA PRO A 499 -3.67 -4.19 20.82
C PRO A 499 -2.35 -4.22 21.58
N VAL A 500 -1.25 -4.38 20.84
CA VAL A 500 0.09 -4.22 21.38
C VAL A 500 0.29 -2.75 21.81
N HIS A 501 -0.12 -1.76 21.04
CA HIS A 501 0.08 -0.36 21.44
C HIS A 501 -1.25 0.40 21.61
N PRO A 502 -1.99 0.20 22.74
CA PRO A 502 -3.32 0.81 22.95
C PRO A 502 -3.31 2.33 23.12
N GLU A 503 -2.15 2.93 23.41
CA GLU A 503 -2.06 4.33 23.80
C GLU A 503 -2.58 5.25 22.68
N GLY A 504 -3.42 6.22 23.03
CA GLY A 504 -4.01 7.17 22.07
C GLY A 504 -5.25 6.65 21.31
N ALA A 505 -5.72 5.42 21.54
CA ALA A 505 -6.92 4.89 20.89
C ALA A 505 -8.16 5.76 21.14
N LEU A 506 -8.38 6.21 22.39
CA LEU A 506 -9.50 7.09 22.76
C LEU A 506 -9.41 8.46 22.08
N GLU A 507 -8.23 9.05 22.02
CA GLU A 507 -7.99 10.34 21.37
C GLU A 507 -8.25 10.26 19.86
N LEU A 508 -7.80 9.18 19.22
CA LEU A 508 -8.04 8.90 17.81
C LEU A 508 -9.52 8.64 17.53
N LEU A 509 -10.21 7.88 18.40
CA LEU A 509 -11.65 7.67 18.31
C LEU A 509 -12.42 9.00 18.44
N ALA A 510 -12.07 9.84 19.42
CA ALA A 510 -12.67 11.16 19.60
C ALA A 510 -12.40 12.07 18.39
N ARG A 511 -11.18 12.04 17.84
CA ARG A 511 -10.82 12.75 16.61
C ARG A 511 -11.65 12.25 15.43
N GLY A 512 -11.80 10.94 15.29
CA GLY A 512 -12.60 10.30 14.25
C GLY A 512 -14.06 10.73 14.29
N ARG A 513 -14.69 10.68 15.47
CA ARG A 513 -16.06 11.16 15.69
C ARG A 513 -16.21 12.64 15.34
N ARG A 514 -15.29 13.49 15.82
CA ARG A 514 -15.32 14.93 15.55
C ARG A 514 -15.18 15.23 14.06
N ALA A 515 -14.20 14.63 13.40
CA ALA A 515 -13.96 14.80 11.98
C ALA A 515 -15.18 14.33 11.16
N ALA A 516 -15.82 13.22 11.54
CA ALA A 516 -17.03 12.74 10.88
C ALA A 516 -18.18 13.75 10.99
N LEU A 517 -18.41 14.31 12.19
CA LEU A 517 -19.43 15.35 12.40
C LEU A 517 -19.11 16.64 11.64
N GLU A 518 -17.84 16.99 11.46
CA GLU A 518 -17.42 18.17 10.71
C GLU A 518 -17.42 17.96 9.19
N GLY A 519 -17.80 16.78 8.70
CA GLY A 519 -17.79 16.44 7.27
C GLY A 519 -16.40 16.13 6.72
N ARG A 520 -15.38 16.01 7.59
CA ARG A 520 -13.98 15.67 7.22
C ARG A 520 -13.80 14.15 7.16
N VAL A 521 -14.45 13.52 6.18
CA VAL A 521 -14.62 12.06 6.09
C VAL A 521 -13.30 11.29 6.08
N GLU A 522 -12.30 11.72 5.29
CA GLU A 522 -11.01 11.02 5.21
C GLU A 522 -10.25 11.06 6.54
N GLU A 523 -10.21 12.23 7.19
CA GLU A 523 -9.59 12.35 8.50
C GLU A 523 -10.32 11.51 9.55
N ALA A 524 -11.65 11.41 9.42
CA ALA A 524 -12.44 10.54 10.27
C ALA A 524 -12.08 9.07 10.05
N LEU A 525 -12.10 8.59 8.81
CA LEU A 525 -11.75 7.20 8.49
C LEU A 525 -10.33 6.85 8.90
N ASN A 526 -9.35 7.73 8.65
CA ASN A 526 -7.96 7.52 9.08
C ASN A 526 -7.84 7.45 10.61
N ALA A 527 -8.47 8.39 11.32
CA ALA A 527 -8.43 8.38 12.79
C ALA A 527 -9.15 7.14 13.37
N LEU A 528 -10.28 6.73 12.78
CA LEU A 528 -11.01 5.53 13.19
C LEU A 528 -10.22 4.26 12.89
N ARG A 529 -9.56 4.16 11.73
CA ARG A 529 -8.71 3.02 11.38
C ARG A 529 -7.52 2.88 12.34
N ARG A 530 -6.84 3.98 12.62
CA ARG A 530 -5.74 4.01 13.61
C ARG A 530 -6.21 3.68 15.02
N ALA A 531 -7.43 4.11 15.40
CA ALA A 531 -8.01 3.72 16.68
C ALA A 531 -8.40 2.23 16.71
N LYS A 532 -8.88 1.67 15.59
CA LYS A 532 -9.17 0.24 15.42
C LYS A 532 -7.90 -0.61 15.51
N GLU A 533 -6.81 -0.22 14.85
CA GLU A 533 -5.48 -0.86 14.98
C GLU A 533 -5.01 -0.87 16.44
N LYS A 534 -5.37 0.18 17.19
CA LYS A 534 -5.15 0.30 18.63
C LYS A 534 -6.29 -0.28 19.47
N GLY A 535 -7.05 -1.23 18.93
CA GLY A 535 -8.00 -2.05 19.69
C GLY A 535 -9.39 -1.49 19.91
N SER A 536 -9.74 -0.31 19.38
CA SER A 536 -11.08 0.25 19.62
C SER A 536 -12.14 -0.43 18.75
N GLY A 537 -13.02 -1.19 19.40
CA GLY A 537 -14.17 -1.81 18.76
C GLY A 537 -15.20 -0.79 18.28
N ALA A 538 -15.40 0.29 19.04
CA ALA A 538 -16.23 1.41 18.62
C ALA A 538 -15.69 2.08 17.35
N ALA A 539 -14.36 2.26 17.24
CA ALA A 539 -13.76 2.84 16.05
C ALA A 539 -13.95 1.94 14.82
N ALA A 540 -13.74 0.62 14.98
CA ALA A 540 -13.97 -0.35 13.92
C ALA A 540 -15.42 -0.32 13.40
N TYR A 541 -16.40 -0.25 14.31
CA TYR A 541 -17.80 -0.11 13.95
C TYR A 541 -18.10 1.20 13.22
N LEU A 542 -17.60 2.33 13.76
CA LEU A 542 -17.81 3.65 13.19
C LEU A 542 -17.14 3.82 11.81
N GLU A 543 -15.99 3.18 11.57
CA GLU A 543 -15.34 3.13 10.26
C GLU A 543 -16.28 2.52 9.23
N VAL A 544 -16.91 1.39 9.55
CA VAL A 544 -17.88 0.72 8.68
C VAL A 544 -19.14 1.56 8.47
N VAL A 545 -19.66 2.18 9.53
CA VAL A 545 -20.84 3.07 9.43
C VAL A 545 -20.55 4.24 8.49
N LEU A 546 -19.42 4.93 8.67
CA LEU A 546 -19.07 6.08 7.84
C LEU A 546 -18.80 5.66 6.39
N ALA A 547 -18.08 4.55 6.19
CA ALA A 547 -17.81 4.02 4.86
C ALA A 547 -19.09 3.53 4.15
N ALA A 548 -20.13 3.11 4.88
CA ALA A 548 -21.40 2.73 4.28
C ALA A 548 -22.17 3.92 3.66
N PHE A 549 -21.91 5.15 4.11
CA PHE A 549 -22.43 6.36 3.43
C PHE A 549 -21.65 6.68 2.15
N LEU A 550 -20.41 6.19 2.02
CA LEU A 550 -19.61 6.30 0.79
C LEU A 550 -19.97 5.20 -0.21
N ASP A 551 -20.09 3.97 0.26
CA ASP A 551 -20.64 2.85 -0.48
C ASP A 551 -21.20 1.80 0.50
N VAL A 552 -22.52 1.60 0.42
CA VAL A 552 -23.24 0.64 1.25
C VAL A 552 -23.02 -0.81 0.81
N ARG A 553 -22.54 -1.05 -0.43
CA ARG A 553 -22.21 -2.40 -0.90
C ARG A 553 -21.05 -2.99 -0.08
N GLY A 554 -21.13 -4.28 0.20
CA GLY A 554 -20.16 -4.98 1.03
C GLY A 554 -20.10 -4.55 2.50
N ALA A 555 -20.90 -3.56 2.96
CA ALA A 555 -20.98 -3.20 4.37
C ALA A 555 -21.40 -4.39 5.24
N HIS A 556 -22.26 -5.28 4.72
CA HIS A 556 -22.65 -6.51 5.42
C HIS A 556 -21.46 -7.47 5.66
N HIS A 557 -20.52 -7.61 4.72
CA HIS A 557 -19.30 -8.43 4.93
C HIS A 557 -18.43 -7.85 6.05
N ARG A 558 -18.24 -6.52 6.03
CA ARG A 558 -17.47 -5.81 7.06
C ARG A 558 -18.13 -5.93 8.44
N LEU A 559 -19.44 -5.70 8.53
CA LEU A 559 -20.20 -5.88 9.77
C LEU A 559 -20.14 -7.33 10.28
N ARG A 560 -20.26 -8.34 9.40
CA ARG A 560 -20.09 -9.76 9.80
C ARG A 560 -18.72 -10.01 10.43
N GLY A 561 -17.67 -9.44 9.84
CA GLY A 561 -16.30 -9.53 10.35
C GLY A 561 -16.05 -8.80 11.66
N LEU A 562 -16.95 -7.91 12.08
CA LEU A 562 -16.80 -7.15 13.34
C LEU A 562 -17.72 -7.66 14.44
N LEU A 563 -18.97 -7.98 14.13
CA LEU A 563 -20.00 -8.22 15.13
C LEU A 563 -19.79 -9.51 15.93
N HIS A 564 -19.02 -10.47 15.41
CA HIS A 564 -18.63 -11.68 16.15
C HIS A 564 -17.57 -11.41 17.23
N ARG A 565 -16.99 -10.21 17.27
CA ARG A 565 -15.92 -9.85 18.21
C ARG A 565 -16.51 -9.30 19.52
N PRO A 566 -16.25 -9.93 20.68
CA PRO A 566 -16.88 -9.52 21.94
C PRO A 566 -16.60 -8.06 22.35
N HIS A 567 -15.39 -7.54 22.14
CA HIS A 567 -15.04 -6.16 22.50
C HIS A 567 -15.80 -5.13 21.65
N VAL A 568 -16.04 -5.39 20.36
CA VAL A 568 -16.89 -4.56 19.49
C VAL A 568 -18.30 -4.51 20.05
N VAL A 569 -18.88 -5.66 20.39
CA VAL A 569 -20.23 -5.74 20.95
C VAL A 569 -20.32 -5.00 22.28
N ALA A 570 -19.32 -5.13 23.14
CA ALA A 570 -19.25 -4.45 24.43
C ALA A 570 -19.15 -2.92 24.29
N GLU A 571 -18.28 -2.43 23.41
CA GLU A 571 -18.08 -0.98 23.20
C GLU A 571 -19.25 -0.33 22.43
N VAL A 572 -19.84 -1.02 21.46
CA VAL A 572 -20.94 -0.51 20.63
C VAL A 572 -22.27 -0.61 21.37
N GLY A 573 -22.48 -1.69 22.12
CA GLY A 573 -23.71 -2.01 22.83
C GLY A 573 -24.75 -2.72 21.96
N THR A 574 -25.34 -3.79 22.50
CA THR A 574 -26.32 -4.65 21.82
C THR A 574 -27.51 -3.87 21.27
N GLY A 575 -28.03 -2.90 22.03
CA GLY A 575 -29.16 -2.08 21.57
C GLY A 575 -28.86 -1.29 20.30
N ARG A 576 -27.63 -0.81 20.12
CA ARG A 576 -27.22 -0.10 18.90
C ARG A 576 -26.98 -1.04 17.74
N ILE A 577 -26.41 -2.21 18.02
CA ILE A 577 -26.26 -3.27 17.00
C ILE A 577 -27.64 -3.63 16.44
N GLU A 578 -28.62 -3.88 17.31
CA GLU A 578 -30.00 -4.16 16.93
C GLU A 578 -30.66 -3.02 16.15
N ALA A 579 -30.42 -1.77 16.55
CA ALA A 579 -31.09 -0.60 15.98
C ALA A 579 -30.48 -0.05 14.68
N GLU A 580 -29.17 -0.18 14.49
CA GLU A 580 -28.45 0.44 13.36
C GLU A 580 -27.64 -0.57 12.55
N ALA A 581 -26.84 -1.44 13.21
CA ALA A 581 -25.97 -2.39 12.51
C ALA A 581 -26.77 -3.48 11.77
N VAL A 582 -27.79 -4.05 12.41
CA VAL A 582 -28.63 -5.11 11.83
C VAL A 582 -29.43 -4.60 10.62
N PRO A 583 -30.15 -3.46 10.68
CA PRO A 583 -30.80 -2.90 9.50
C PRO A 583 -29.83 -2.58 8.36
N LEU A 584 -28.65 -2.03 8.68
CA LEU A 584 -27.62 -1.70 7.68
C LEU A 584 -27.06 -2.96 7.02
N TYR A 585 -26.79 -4.01 7.81
CA TYR A 585 -26.38 -5.32 7.32
C TYR A 585 -27.41 -5.89 6.34
N LEU A 586 -28.68 -5.92 6.74
CA LEU A 586 -29.76 -6.49 5.93
C LEU A 586 -29.99 -5.69 4.64
N HIS A 587 -29.87 -4.36 4.71
CA HIS A 587 -29.95 -3.51 3.52
C HIS A 587 -28.81 -3.81 2.54
N SER A 588 -27.56 -3.80 3.04
CA SER A 588 -26.36 -4.07 2.23
C SER A 588 -26.37 -5.47 1.61
N ALA A 589 -26.69 -6.51 2.39
CA ALA A 589 -26.77 -7.89 1.89
C ALA A 589 -27.84 -8.05 0.80
N GLY A 590 -28.96 -7.32 0.90
CA GLY A 590 -30.02 -7.33 -0.11
C GLY A 590 -29.61 -6.72 -1.45
N LEU A 591 -28.59 -5.86 -1.48
CA LEU A 591 -28.05 -5.25 -2.70
C LEU A 591 -27.06 -6.17 -3.43
N ASP A 592 -26.30 -6.96 -2.68
CA ASP A 592 -25.22 -7.80 -3.21
C ASP A 592 -25.72 -9.20 -3.64
N THR A 593 -26.77 -9.73 -2.98
CA THR A 593 -27.31 -11.05 -3.33
C THR A 593 -28.84 -11.04 -3.38
N PRO A 594 -29.45 -10.64 -4.52
CA PRO A 594 -30.90 -10.69 -4.69
C PRO A 594 -31.44 -12.11 -4.45
N GLY A 595 -32.23 -12.30 -3.40
CA GLY A 595 -32.78 -13.61 -3.00
C GLY A 595 -31.95 -14.39 -1.96
N GLY A 596 -30.81 -13.86 -1.50
CA GLY A 596 -29.90 -14.48 -0.51
C GLY A 596 -30.24 -14.24 0.97
N ALA A 597 -31.43 -13.71 1.29
CA ALA A 597 -31.78 -13.25 2.64
C ALA A 597 -31.57 -14.32 3.73
N ALA A 598 -31.89 -15.59 3.46
CA ALA A 598 -31.74 -16.68 4.42
C ALA A 598 -30.27 -16.99 4.79
N TYR A 599 -29.33 -16.79 3.86
CA TYR A 599 -27.90 -16.93 4.15
C TYR A 599 -27.40 -15.76 5.00
N ALA A 600 -27.78 -14.54 4.62
CA ALA A 600 -27.44 -13.32 5.35
C ALA A 600 -27.97 -13.35 6.79
N ASP A 601 -29.21 -13.81 6.99
CA ASP A 601 -29.81 -13.98 8.32
C ASP A 601 -29.03 -14.98 9.18
N ARG A 602 -28.66 -16.14 8.61
CA ARG A 602 -27.88 -17.17 9.32
C ARG A 602 -26.49 -16.66 9.67
N ALA A 603 -25.83 -15.98 8.75
CA ALA A 603 -24.50 -15.41 8.96
C ALA A 603 -24.52 -14.33 10.05
N LEU A 604 -25.56 -13.49 10.07
CA LEU A 604 -25.73 -12.46 11.10
C LEU A 604 -26.07 -13.05 12.47
N ALA A 605 -26.94 -14.06 12.55
CA ALA A 605 -27.24 -14.76 13.79
C ALA A 605 -26.01 -15.48 14.38
N GLY A 606 -25.13 -16.01 13.53
CA GLY A 606 -23.83 -16.54 13.96
C GLY A 606 -22.87 -15.45 14.46
N ALA A 607 -22.94 -14.24 13.90
CA ALA A 607 -22.11 -13.12 14.30
C ALA A 607 -22.59 -12.45 15.60
N VAL A 608 -23.89 -12.43 15.89
CA VAL A 608 -24.44 -11.85 17.14
C VAL A 608 -25.27 -12.91 17.86
N PRO A 609 -24.64 -13.75 18.71
CA PRO A 609 -25.34 -14.79 19.45
C PRO A 609 -26.48 -14.22 20.30
N GLY A 610 -27.67 -14.82 20.22
CA GLY A 610 -28.88 -14.37 20.93
C GLY A 610 -29.72 -13.34 20.19
N LEU A 611 -29.38 -13.01 18.94
CA LEU A 611 -30.16 -12.11 18.09
C LEU A 611 -31.31 -12.87 17.39
N ASP A 612 -32.52 -12.78 17.94
CA ASP A 612 -33.72 -13.41 17.39
C ASP A 612 -34.39 -12.55 16.29
N ILE A 613 -33.85 -12.60 15.07
CA ILE A 613 -34.45 -11.90 13.91
C ILE A 613 -35.59 -12.73 13.31
N PRO A 614 -36.82 -12.20 13.20
CA PRO A 614 -37.93 -12.92 12.58
C PRO A 614 -37.68 -13.22 11.09
N SER A 615 -38.04 -14.42 10.66
CA SER A 615 -37.94 -14.87 9.25
C SER A 615 -39.07 -14.31 8.37
N GLY A 616 -40.22 -13.95 8.96
CA GLY A 616 -41.39 -13.44 8.25
C GLY A 616 -41.26 -11.95 7.89
N GLY A 617 -41.59 -11.57 6.65
CA GLY A 617 -41.41 -10.18 6.17
C GLY A 617 -42.21 -9.11 6.93
N THR A 618 -43.38 -9.43 7.47
CA THR A 618 -44.16 -8.50 8.31
C THR A 618 -43.60 -8.42 9.73
N GLU A 619 -43.40 -9.57 10.37
CA GLU A 619 -42.81 -9.66 11.71
C GLU A 619 -41.42 -9.00 11.77
N ARG A 620 -40.60 -9.18 10.73
CA ARG A 620 -39.30 -8.52 10.60
C ARG A 620 -39.41 -7.01 10.54
N ARG A 621 -40.38 -6.48 9.79
CA ARG A 621 -40.61 -5.02 9.72
C ARG A 621 -41.03 -4.45 11.07
N GLU A 622 -41.92 -5.13 11.78
CA GLU A 622 -42.35 -4.75 13.13
C GLU A 622 -41.19 -4.83 14.12
N TRP A 623 -40.38 -5.88 14.03
CA TRP A 623 -39.18 -6.07 14.84
C TRP A 623 -38.17 -4.93 14.64
N LEU A 624 -37.87 -4.58 13.38
CA LEU A 624 -36.96 -3.46 13.04
C LEU A 624 -37.53 -2.12 13.53
N ALA A 625 -38.83 -1.89 13.33
CA ALA A 625 -39.49 -0.66 13.77
C ALA A 625 -39.46 -0.50 15.29
N SER A 626 -39.65 -1.58 16.05
CA SER A 626 -39.63 -1.56 17.52
C SER A 626 -38.26 -1.23 18.14
N ARG A 627 -37.18 -1.43 17.37
CA ARG A 627 -35.78 -1.22 17.81
C ARG A 627 -35.19 0.08 17.33
N ARG A 628 -35.90 0.84 16.51
CA ARG A 628 -35.42 2.10 15.99
C ARG A 628 -35.13 3.07 17.14
N LEU A 629 -33.91 3.61 17.16
CA LEU A 629 -33.54 4.69 18.07
C LEU A 629 -34.10 6.03 17.56
N PRO A 630 -34.53 6.93 18.46
CA PRO A 630 -35.03 8.25 18.07
C PRO A 630 -33.92 9.12 17.48
N GLU A 631 -34.27 9.98 16.52
CA GLU A 631 -33.37 11.03 16.04
C GLU A 631 -33.59 12.36 16.78
N PRO A 632 -32.67 13.34 16.66
CA PRO A 632 -32.89 14.69 17.15
C PRO A 632 -34.27 15.23 16.73
N PRO A 633 -35.05 15.90 17.60
CA PRO A 633 -36.46 16.19 17.33
C PRO A 633 -36.73 16.95 16.03
N ALA A 634 -35.82 17.84 15.61
CA ALA A 634 -35.94 18.55 14.34
C ALA A 634 -35.72 17.64 13.14
N PHE A 635 -34.76 16.73 13.24
CA PHE A 635 -34.46 15.74 12.21
C PHE A 635 -35.54 14.66 12.13
N GLU A 636 -36.11 14.25 13.27
CA GLU A 636 -37.23 13.30 13.32
C GLU A 636 -38.44 13.82 12.53
N ARG A 637 -38.81 15.10 12.70
CA ARG A 637 -39.88 15.73 11.92
C ARG A 637 -39.57 15.80 10.42
N ALA A 638 -38.31 16.02 10.07
CA ALA A 638 -37.87 16.02 8.68
C ALA A 638 -37.99 14.62 8.06
N LEU A 639 -37.64 13.56 8.81
CA LEU A 639 -37.84 12.17 8.37
C LEU A 639 -39.31 11.84 8.17
N ASP A 640 -40.20 12.23 9.09
CA ASP A 640 -41.64 12.01 8.93
C ASP A 640 -42.19 12.72 7.68
N THR A 641 -41.79 13.98 7.46
CA THR A 641 -42.14 14.75 6.26
C THR A 641 -41.61 14.06 4.99
N ALA A 642 -40.36 13.59 5.02
CA ALA A 642 -39.73 12.91 3.90
C ALA A 642 -40.43 11.58 3.57
N ARG A 643 -40.86 10.80 4.57
CA ARG A 643 -41.65 9.57 4.37
C ARG A 643 -42.99 9.86 3.71
N GLU A 644 -43.71 10.90 4.14
CA GLU A 644 -44.98 11.31 3.55
C GLU A 644 -44.84 11.78 2.09
N LEU A 645 -43.76 12.49 1.78
CA LEU A 645 -43.43 12.93 0.41
C LEU A 645 -42.99 11.75 -0.47
N ALA A 646 -42.14 10.87 0.05
CA ALA A 646 -41.68 9.67 -0.65
C ALA A 646 -42.86 8.73 -0.98
N ALA A 647 -43.80 8.55 -0.06
CA ALA A 647 -45.01 7.76 -0.31
C ALA A 647 -45.89 8.30 -1.45
N ARG A 648 -45.74 9.59 -1.80
CA ARG A 648 -46.39 10.25 -2.94
C ARG A 648 -45.52 10.31 -4.20
N GLY A 649 -44.32 9.74 -4.17
CA GLY A 649 -43.36 9.77 -5.26
C GLY A 649 -42.58 11.09 -5.40
N ALA A 650 -42.69 12.02 -4.44
CA ALA A 650 -41.99 13.31 -4.46
C ALA A 650 -40.59 13.18 -3.85
N THR A 651 -39.71 12.42 -4.50
CA THR A 651 -38.39 12.05 -3.96
C THR A 651 -37.43 13.23 -3.77
N ASP A 652 -37.47 14.23 -4.65
CA ASP A 652 -36.62 15.42 -4.53
C ASP A 652 -37.07 16.35 -3.40
N GLU A 653 -38.39 16.53 -3.23
CA GLU A 653 -38.95 17.29 -2.11
C GLU A 653 -38.68 16.58 -0.77
N ALA A 654 -38.79 15.24 -0.77
CA ALA A 654 -38.44 14.43 0.39
C ALA A 654 -36.97 14.59 0.78
N TRP A 655 -36.06 14.62 -0.20
CA TRP A 655 -34.65 14.89 0.05
C TRP A 655 -34.41 16.30 0.57
N ALA A 656 -35.01 17.32 -0.05
CA ALA A 656 -34.85 18.71 0.39
C ALA A 656 -35.25 18.92 1.87
N ALA A 657 -36.27 18.18 2.35
CA ALA A 657 -36.66 18.19 3.76
C ALA A 657 -35.56 17.61 4.67
N VAL A 658 -34.94 16.50 4.27
CA VAL A 658 -33.81 15.87 4.99
C VAL A 658 -32.58 16.77 4.94
N GLU A 659 -32.19 17.22 3.74
CA GLU A 659 -31.04 18.07 3.46
C GLU A 659 -31.08 19.35 4.31
N GLY A 660 -32.22 20.02 4.36
CA GLY A 660 -32.39 21.23 5.18
C GLY A 660 -32.25 21.00 6.69
N ALA A 661 -32.47 19.77 7.17
CA ALA A 661 -32.34 19.42 8.58
C ALA A 661 -30.97 18.84 8.95
N LEU A 662 -30.18 18.36 7.98
CA LEU A 662 -28.89 17.69 8.20
C LEU A 662 -27.89 18.54 9.00
N PRO A 663 -27.66 19.84 8.73
CA PRO A 663 -26.70 20.64 9.49
C PRO A 663 -27.02 20.75 10.99
N GLY A 664 -28.31 20.59 11.35
CA GLY A 664 -28.79 20.58 12.72
C GLY A 664 -28.81 19.20 13.39
N TRP A 665 -28.47 18.12 12.67
CA TRP A 665 -28.37 16.78 13.24
C TRP A 665 -27.20 16.72 14.23
N TYR A 666 -27.40 16.04 15.36
CA TYR A 666 -26.37 15.80 16.36
C TYR A 666 -26.56 14.40 16.97
N PRO A 667 -25.47 13.75 17.40
CA PRO A 667 -25.59 12.44 18.01
C PRO A 667 -26.22 12.54 19.40
N LEU A 668 -27.21 11.69 19.68
CA LEU A 668 -27.79 11.54 21.02
C LEU A 668 -26.93 10.64 21.93
N GLU A 669 -26.00 9.88 21.34
CA GLU A 669 -25.13 8.93 22.04
C GLU A 669 -23.74 8.85 21.37
N PRO A 670 -22.67 8.41 22.07
CA PRO A 670 -21.28 8.51 21.60
C PRO A 670 -20.90 7.77 20.30
N ASN A 671 -21.50 6.60 20.00
CA ASN A 671 -21.19 5.86 18.75
C ASN A 671 -22.20 6.12 17.64
N ARG A 672 -22.67 7.37 17.52
CA ARG A 672 -23.42 7.86 16.37
C ARG A 672 -22.63 8.99 15.73
N ILE A 673 -22.35 8.88 14.43
CA ILE A 673 -21.61 9.90 13.68
C ILE A 673 -22.36 10.38 12.44
N ALA A 674 -23.39 9.64 12.03
CA ALA A 674 -24.29 9.95 10.93
C ALA A 674 -25.67 9.30 11.16
N PRO A 675 -26.76 9.83 10.57
CA PRO A 675 -28.11 9.28 10.70
C PRO A 675 -28.28 8.01 9.85
N VAL A 676 -27.86 6.84 10.37
CA VAL A 676 -27.92 5.53 9.68
C VAL A 676 -29.31 5.19 9.14
N VAL A 677 -30.37 5.71 9.79
CA VAL A 677 -31.76 5.59 9.33
C VAL A 677 -31.96 6.02 7.87
N LEU A 678 -31.17 6.96 7.35
CA LEU A 678 -31.24 7.38 5.95
C LEU A 678 -30.86 6.25 4.97
N LEU A 679 -29.98 5.34 5.37
CA LEU A 679 -29.61 4.17 4.56
C LEU A 679 -30.57 3.00 4.77
N THR A 680 -31.19 2.89 5.95
CA THR A 680 -31.88 1.66 6.36
C THR A 680 -33.40 1.73 6.28
N ASP A 681 -33.99 2.93 6.29
CA ASP A 681 -35.44 3.12 6.22
C ASP A 681 -35.96 2.74 4.82
N PRO A 682 -36.81 1.70 4.70
CA PRO A 682 -37.34 1.26 3.41
C PRO A 682 -38.13 2.35 2.67
N ALA A 683 -38.75 3.30 3.40
CA ALA A 683 -39.50 4.39 2.79
C ALA A 683 -38.61 5.42 2.10
N LEU A 684 -37.31 5.46 2.44
CA LEU A 684 -36.35 6.43 1.91
C LEU A 684 -35.45 5.86 0.81
N ARG A 685 -35.61 4.59 0.40
CA ARG A 685 -34.73 3.94 -0.59
C ARG A 685 -34.65 4.66 -1.94
N GLU A 686 -35.78 5.19 -2.42
CA GLU A 686 -35.83 5.96 -3.67
C GLU A 686 -35.44 7.44 -3.48
N VAL A 687 -35.33 7.89 -2.22
CA VAL A 687 -34.96 9.26 -1.85
C VAL A 687 -33.45 9.39 -1.68
N VAL A 688 -32.83 8.46 -0.93
CA VAL A 688 -31.41 8.50 -0.58
C VAL A 688 -30.60 7.74 -1.62
N THR A 689 -30.19 8.44 -2.66
CA THR A 689 -29.26 7.93 -3.68
C THR A 689 -27.83 7.83 -3.15
N PRO A 690 -26.91 7.11 -3.80
CA PRO A 690 -25.50 7.07 -3.39
C PRO A 690 -24.84 8.46 -3.29
N ALA A 691 -25.18 9.37 -4.20
CA ALA A 691 -24.69 10.75 -4.15
C ALA A 691 -25.20 11.50 -2.91
N ARG A 692 -26.49 11.33 -2.58
CA ARG A 692 -27.12 11.92 -1.38
C ARG A 692 -26.58 11.30 -0.09
N ALA A 693 -26.34 10.00 -0.06
CA ALA A 693 -25.68 9.34 1.07
C ALA A 693 -24.26 9.90 1.31
N ARG A 694 -23.48 10.11 0.25
CA ARG A 694 -22.18 10.79 0.36
C ARG A 694 -22.34 12.22 0.87
N GLU A 695 -23.30 12.96 0.34
CA GLU A 695 -23.62 14.30 0.80
C GLU A 695 -23.91 14.34 2.31
N VAL A 696 -24.63 13.35 2.86
CA VAL A 696 -24.80 13.20 4.31
C VAL A 696 -23.45 13.12 5.01
N ALA A 697 -22.54 12.26 4.57
CA ALA A 697 -21.24 12.08 5.22
C ALA A 697 -20.40 13.37 5.22
N PHE A 698 -20.38 14.08 4.09
CA PHE A 698 -19.59 15.31 3.89
C PHE A 698 -20.24 16.58 4.43
N THR A 699 -21.54 16.57 4.74
CA THR A 699 -22.24 17.74 5.30
C THR A 699 -21.79 17.98 6.74
N PRO A 700 -21.27 19.15 7.13
CA PRO A 700 -20.99 19.44 8.53
C PRO A 700 -22.28 19.46 9.38
N ARG A 701 -22.27 18.76 10.50
CA ARG A 701 -23.41 18.52 11.41
C ARG A 701 -23.11 19.05 12.82
N GLY A 702 -24.16 19.27 13.60
CA GLY A 702 -24.04 19.70 15.00
C GLY A 702 -23.51 21.13 15.19
N LEU A 703 -23.79 22.04 14.24
CA LEU A 703 -23.28 23.43 14.23
C LEU A 703 -24.25 24.46 14.83
N THR A 704 -25.50 24.10 15.13
CA THR A 704 -26.57 25.10 15.36
C THR A 704 -27.35 24.95 16.69
N SER A 705 -26.97 24.06 17.62
CA SER A 705 -27.71 23.89 18.88
C SER A 705 -26.82 23.88 20.13
N ALA A 706 -27.32 24.51 21.21
CA ALA A 706 -26.68 24.50 22.53
C ALA A 706 -26.50 23.07 23.11
N ALA A 707 -27.32 22.12 22.67
CA ALA A 707 -27.17 20.70 22.97
C ALA A 707 -26.00 20.06 22.19
N GLY A 708 -25.79 20.46 20.93
CA GLY A 708 -24.63 20.05 20.12
C GLY A 708 -23.30 20.57 20.67
N GLU A 709 -23.29 21.77 21.25
CA GLU A 709 -22.11 22.29 21.97
C GLU A 709 -21.82 21.53 23.26
N ALA A 710 -22.85 21.11 24.01
CA ALA A 710 -22.68 20.31 25.23
C ALA A 710 -22.09 18.92 24.92
N VAL A 711 -22.58 18.24 23.87
CA VAL A 711 -22.05 16.94 23.43
C VAL A 711 -20.62 17.06 22.88
N ARG A 712 -20.26 18.15 22.17
CA ARG A 712 -18.86 18.43 21.80
C ARG A 712 -17.95 18.53 23.02
N ARG A 713 -18.42 19.11 24.12
CA ARG A 713 -17.64 19.23 25.37
C ARG A 713 -17.49 17.88 26.09
N THR A 714 -18.51 17.02 26.07
CA THR A 714 -18.41 15.68 26.66
C THR A 714 -17.52 14.76 25.82
N GLN A 715 -17.60 14.82 24.48
CA GLN A 715 -16.71 14.07 23.57
C GLN A 715 -15.25 14.58 23.54
N SER A 716 -14.93 15.65 24.27
CA SER A 716 -13.55 16.15 24.44
C SER A 716 -13.01 15.98 25.85
N ALA A 717 -13.79 15.40 26.77
CA ALA A 717 -13.46 15.26 28.18
C ALA A 717 -13.38 13.79 28.69
N ASP A 718 -13.70 12.82 27.84
CA ASP A 718 -13.52 11.37 28.02
C ASP A 718 -12.62 10.82 26.91
#